data_AF-A0A060SRJ5-F1
#
_entry.id   AF-A0A060SRJ5-F1
#
_cell.length_a   1.000
_cell.length_b   1.000
_cell.length_c   1.000
_cell.angle_alpha   90.00
_cell.angle_beta   90.00
_cell.angle_gamma   90.00
#
_symmetry.space_group_name_H-M   'P 1'
#
loop_
_entity.id
_entity.type
_entity.pdbx_description
1 polymer ?
#
loop_
_entity_poly.entity_id
_entity_poly.type
_entity_poly.pdbx_seq_one_letter_code
_entity_poly.pdbx_strand_id
1 'polypeptide(L)'
;MLSVCGSDLHSWHAIIPGVSPTSTEPNPVTNETLPVTMGHEFSGTVTDIGPGVDASRFKPGTKVAVEPLLSCMKPTCPFCSSGARNLCRNATFMGIGGRGGGLSEYVCVPQEQVFPLPSHVPLDVGAIVEPLSVAWHAVKRSNLKAGDKVLILGGGPIGLLTLRVVKAWGAKWIALSEPASKRRELALQHGASVVFDPTAPGTDIVAEVIRETDGWGADVVYDCAGLQQTLDTAFKAVKPRGHVMNVAIWEGRPLLDISSMTLKEFYMSSVLAYDRVHPEVVEAVGQGKFDGLETLITRRISFEDFVEKGIKALLHEKDQHGSTLDFYLAVPALAREESGSLPEDSESRGKSASHDALGKLEAPPAICCLVFRWPLLAICMMVLALIWGSSGKVPQSPTAAGFVKFPDLYEASIAELQNGLEQGHFSSVDLVKAYFARIEEVNLQGPALRAVIEINPSALKQAAELDLERRILGPRGPLHGIPILLKDNIATLHSDGSFALLGSVVPRDAHVAAKLRAAGAILLGKANLSEWAHFRGNVPSGFSGRGGQATSAYVPQGDPSGSSSGSGIGTSIGLAAAALGTETDGSIISPSNMNNLVGIKPTVGLTSRAGVIPISVHQDTVGPMARSVADAAAVLAVIAGRDPRDNFTFAQPLIVPDYTKALKPDGLKGVRLGVPRKFLTRVNSNILSTFNASLDIIRSLGATIIDPADFPDFAELEASRNETIVTQTDFKVDINQYISELLEVPTGVKNLADLIAFNIAHADEELVPPFWTDQSIFIESENTTVNQAYFNAIAADKDLGATRGIDATLKAFKLDALLMPSAVAPGPAAIAGYPIITGKFLPLGFLPPNTPLSPAQPTRSSGPNQPFGIAFMGTAFSEFELISFAFAYEQATHNRLKVLAFPEAIPKTQLADVVGK
;
A
#
# COMPACT_ATOMS: atom_id res chain seq x y z
N MET A 1 -4.81 -30.18 21.24
CA MET A 1 -4.69 -30.18 19.77
C MET A 1 -5.15 -28.82 19.28
N LEU A 2 -4.38 -28.16 18.43
CA LEU A 2 -4.68 -26.83 17.88
C LEU A 2 -4.64 -26.93 16.35
N SER A 3 -5.60 -26.37 15.64
CA SER A 3 -5.48 -26.08 14.21
C SER A 3 -5.04 -24.63 13.96
N VAL A 4 -4.44 -24.39 12.80
CA VAL A 4 -3.94 -23.07 12.40
C VAL A 4 -4.68 -22.64 11.13
N CYS A 5 -5.19 -21.41 11.13
CA CYS A 5 -5.87 -20.86 9.97
C CYS A 5 -5.39 -19.44 9.62
N GLY A 6 -6.06 -18.81 8.65
CA GLY A 6 -5.72 -17.45 8.20
C GLY A 6 -5.79 -16.39 9.30
N SER A 7 -6.70 -16.51 10.27
CA SER A 7 -6.77 -15.55 11.39
C SER A 7 -5.58 -15.67 12.35
N ASP A 8 -4.95 -16.84 12.49
CA ASP A 8 -3.71 -16.97 13.27
C ASP A 8 -2.54 -16.27 12.56
N LEU A 9 -2.48 -16.37 11.22
CA LEU A 9 -1.50 -15.62 10.42
C LEU A 9 -1.73 -14.11 10.49
N HIS A 10 -2.98 -13.66 10.41
CA HIS A 10 -3.30 -12.24 10.59
C HIS A 10 -2.94 -11.74 11.99
N SER A 11 -3.26 -12.53 13.03
CA SER A 11 -2.92 -12.20 14.43
C SER A 11 -1.40 -12.21 14.69
N TRP A 12 -0.63 -13.02 13.94
CA TRP A 12 0.83 -13.03 13.99
C TRP A 12 1.45 -11.77 13.37
N HIS A 13 0.89 -11.27 12.28
CA HIS A 13 1.45 -10.13 11.54
C HIS A 13 0.98 -8.76 12.02
N ALA A 14 -0.23 -8.67 12.58
CA ALA A 14 -0.84 -7.41 12.95
C ALA A 14 -1.84 -7.55 14.10
N ILE A 15 -2.03 -6.45 14.82
CA ILE A 15 -3.15 -6.31 15.76
C ILE A 15 -4.43 -6.24 14.94
N ILE A 16 -5.41 -7.11 15.23
CA ILE A 16 -6.73 -7.07 14.61
C ILE A 16 -7.55 -5.99 15.34
N PRO A 17 -7.84 -4.83 14.71
CA PRO A 17 -8.50 -3.73 15.41
C PRO A 17 -9.85 -4.13 15.99
N GLY A 18 -10.06 -3.85 17.28
CA GLY A 18 -11.30 -4.20 17.99
C GLY A 18 -11.39 -5.65 18.49
N VAL A 19 -10.46 -6.53 18.08
CA VAL A 19 -10.42 -7.95 18.48
C VAL A 19 -9.21 -8.22 19.39
N SER A 20 -8.02 -7.83 18.95
CA SER A 20 -6.76 -8.03 19.70
C SER A 20 -6.51 -6.88 20.70
N PRO A 21 -5.98 -7.15 21.91
CA PRO A 21 -5.45 -6.11 22.79
C PRO A 21 -4.14 -5.52 22.25
N THR A 22 -3.68 -4.43 22.84
CA THR A 22 -2.32 -3.90 22.63
C THR A 22 -1.45 -4.11 23.87
N SER A 23 -0.19 -3.69 23.82
CA SER A 23 0.68 -3.71 25.01
C SER A 23 0.28 -2.67 26.07
N THR A 24 -0.53 -1.68 25.72
CA THR A 24 -0.94 -0.58 26.60
C THR A 24 -2.45 -0.48 26.80
N GLU A 25 -3.25 -1.08 25.92
CA GLU A 25 -4.71 -1.04 25.95
C GLU A 25 -5.27 -2.47 26.08
N PRO A 26 -5.99 -2.78 27.17
CA PRO A 26 -6.52 -4.12 27.39
C PRO A 26 -7.74 -4.40 26.50
N ASN A 27 -7.98 -5.68 26.20
CA ASN A 27 -9.17 -6.08 25.49
C ASN A 27 -10.43 -5.83 26.37
N PRO A 28 -11.52 -5.25 25.84
CA PRO A 28 -12.69 -4.86 26.64
C PRO A 28 -13.49 -6.02 27.29
N VAL A 29 -13.24 -7.28 26.91
CA VAL A 29 -13.92 -8.47 27.42
C VAL A 29 -13.04 -9.27 28.37
N THR A 30 -11.76 -9.43 28.04
CA THR A 30 -10.83 -10.21 28.86
C THR A 30 -10.10 -9.36 29.89
N ASN A 31 -10.03 -8.03 29.68
CA ASN A 31 -9.20 -7.08 30.42
C ASN A 31 -7.69 -7.40 30.39
N GLU A 32 -7.24 -8.18 29.42
CA GLU A 32 -5.83 -8.57 29.25
C GLU A 32 -5.15 -7.69 28.19
N THR A 33 -3.86 -7.39 28.39
CA THR A 33 -2.97 -6.77 27.40
C THR A 33 -2.05 -7.82 26.77
N LEU A 34 -1.35 -7.47 25.69
CA LEU A 34 -0.27 -8.32 25.17
C LEU A 34 0.87 -8.46 26.21
N PRO A 35 1.57 -9.62 26.24
CA PRO A 35 1.41 -10.79 25.38
C PRO A 35 0.23 -11.70 25.79
N VAL A 36 -0.41 -12.31 24.79
CA VAL A 36 -1.47 -13.34 24.95
C VAL A 36 -1.02 -14.64 24.28
N THR A 37 -1.27 -15.78 24.91
CA THR A 37 -1.01 -17.10 24.30
C THR A 37 -1.95 -17.33 23.12
N MET A 38 -1.40 -17.64 21.94
CA MET A 38 -2.17 -17.81 20.71
C MET A 38 -2.93 -19.14 20.61
N GLY A 39 -3.79 -19.24 19.61
CA GLY A 39 -4.46 -20.47 19.18
C GLY A 39 -5.93 -20.48 19.57
N HIS A 40 -6.79 -20.12 18.63
CA HIS A 40 -8.23 -20.02 18.88
C HIS A 40 -8.99 -21.28 18.44
N GLU A 41 -8.42 -22.10 17.56
CA GLU A 41 -9.06 -23.31 17.03
C GLU A 41 -8.54 -24.58 17.72
N PHE A 42 -9.07 -24.95 18.89
CA PHE A 42 -8.49 -26.06 19.66
C PHE A 42 -9.48 -27.01 20.32
N SER A 43 -8.96 -28.20 20.60
CA SER A 43 -9.62 -29.28 21.32
C SER A 43 -8.67 -29.87 22.36
N GLY A 44 -9.24 -30.52 23.37
CA GLY A 44 -8.45 -31.05 24.48
C GLY A 44 -9.12 -32.20 25.20
N THR A 45 -8.41 -32.72 26.19
CA THR A 45 -8.95 -33.65 27.18
C THR A 45 -9.07 -32.91 28.49
N VAL A 46 -10.23 -32.98 29.14
CA VAL A 46 -10.43 -32.40 30.48
C VAL A 46 -9.46 -33.10 31.43
N THR A 47 -8.60 -32.34 32.09
CA THR A 47 -7.64 -32.86 33.09
C THR A 47 -8.13 -32.63 34.50
N ASP A 48 -8.83 -31.52 34.74
CA ASP A 48 -9.43 -31.17 36.03
C ASP A 48 -10.68 -30.29 35.82
N ILE A 49 -11.53 -30.18 36.84
CA ILE A 49 -12.73 -29.32 36.83
C ILE A 49 -12.75 -28.37 38.03
N GLY A 50 -13.01 -27.10 37.77
CA GLY A 50 -13.10 -26.07 38.82
C GLY A 50 -14.39 -26.14 39.63
N PRO A 51 -14.44 -25.50 40.81
CA PRO A 51 -15.67 -25.36 41.60
C PRO A 51 -16.80 -24.71 40.78
N GLY A 52 -17.98 -25.34 40.73
CA GLY A 52 -19.16 -24.83 40.01
C GLY A 52 -19.30 -25.30 38.56
N VAL A 53 -18.35 -26.08 38.05
CA VAL A 53 -18.49 -26.80 36.78
C VAL A 53 -19.47 -27.97 36.95
N ASP A 54 -20.34 -28.18 35.96
CA ASP A 54 -21.28 -29.30 35.95
C ASP A 54 -20.55 -30.64 35.75
N ALA A 55 -20.33 -31.34 36.86
CA ALA A 55 -19.66 -32.65 36.89
C ALA A 55 -20.43 -33.76 36.16
N SER A 56 -21.71 -33.55 35.82
CA SER A 56 -22.46 -34.50 34.98
C SER A 56 -22.08 -34.41 33.51
N ARG A 57 -21.59 -33.24 33.07
CA ARG A 57 -21.16 -32.96 31.69
C ARG A 57 -19.67 -33.18 31.48
N PHE A 58 -18.86 -32.87 32.49
CA PHE A 58 -17.40 -32.89 32.39
C PHE A 58 -16.77 -33.70 33.51
N LYS A 59 -15.85 -34.60 33.16
CA LYS A 59 -14.99 -35.33 34.08
C LYS A 59 -13.58 -35.45 33.49
N PRO A 60 -12.54 -35.63 34.30
CA PRO A 60 -11.21 -35.93 33.79
C PRO A 60 -11.24 -37.08 32.78
N GLY A 61 -10.56 -36.90 31.65
CA GLY A 61 -10.56 -37.82 30.51
C GLY A 61 -11.61 -37.53 29.42
N THR A 62 -12.58 -36.63 29.64
CA THR A 62 -13.55 -36.26 28.59
C THR A 62 -12.85 -35.48 27.47
N LYS A 63 -12.97 -35.94 26.22
CA LYS A 63 -12.54 -35.19 25.03
C LYS A 63 -13.52 -34.07 24.72
N VAL A 64 -13.02 -32.89 24.39
CA VAL A 64 -13.85 -31.70 24.17
C VAL A 64 -13.35 -30.85 23.00
N ALA A 65 -14.27 -30.19 22.31
CA ALA A 65 -14.01 -29.06 21.40
C ALA A 65 -14.36 -27.74 22.09
N VAL A 66 -13.72 -26.65 21.69
CA VAL A 66 -13.88 -25.33 22.31
C VAL A 66 -14.46 -24.32 21.31
N GLU A 67 -15.46 -23.54 21.75
CA GLU A 67 -15.93 -22.34 21.05
C GLU A 67 -15.18 -21.10 21.57
N PRO A 68 -14.16 -20.59 20.84
CA PRO A 68 -13.31 -19.50 21.31
C PRO A 68 -14.03 -18.15 21.35
N LEU A 69 -15.16 -17.97 20.67
CA LEU A 69 -15.86 -16.69 20.57
C LEU A 69 -16.31 -16.15 21.94
N LEU A 70 -15.76 -15.00 22.30
CA LEU A 70 -16.08 -14.21 23.47
C LEU A 70 -16.85 -12.95 23.07
N SER A 71 -17.70 -12.47 23.97
CA SER A 71 -18.41 -11.20 23.80
C SER A 71 -18.68 -10.56 25.15
N CYS A 72 -19.16 -9.31 25.17
CA CYS A 72 -19.37 -8.60 26.44
C CYS A 72 -20.45 -9.23 27.34
N MET A 73 -21.36 -10.04 26.77
CA MET A 73 -22.48 -10.68 27.45
C MET A 73 -23.36 -9.76 28.33
N LYS A 74 -23.26 -8.44 28.16
CA LYS A 74 -24.03 -7.46 28.94
C LYS A 74 -25.50 -7.52 28.53
N PRO A 75 -26.47 -7.49 29.48
CA PRO A 75 -27.89 -7.45 29.16
C PRO A 75 -28.30 -6.27 28.27
N THR A 76 -27.55 -5.17 28.32
CA THR A 76 -27.75 -3.97 27.51
C THR A 76 -27.20 -4.08 26.09
N CYS A 77 -26.45 -5.13 25.76
CA CYS A 77 -25.92 -5.32 24.42
C CYS A 77 -26.98 -6.00 23.53
N PRO A 78 -27.51 -5.31 22.50
CA PRO A 78 -28.60 -5.85 21.69
C PRO A 78 -28.19 -7.13 20.94
N PHE A 79 -26.92 -7.28 20.56
CA PHE A 79 -26.41 -8.45 19.85
C PHE A 79 -26.20 -9.66 20.77
N CYS A 80 -25.74 -9.43 22.00
CA CYS A 80 -25.57 -10.51 22.97
C CYS A 80 -26.92 -11.04 23.47
N SER A 81 -27.92 -10.16 23.63
CA SER A 81 -29.26 -10.54 24.09
C SER A 81 -30.13 -11.16 22.98
N SER A 82 -29.91 -10.79 21.72
CA SER A 82 -30.68 -11.31 20.57
C SER A 82 -30.13 -12.58 19.91
N GLY A 83 -29.01 -13.13 20.41
CA GLY A 83 -28.40 -14.34 19.84
C GLY A 83 -27.63 -14.07 18.54
N ALA A 84 -26.84 -12.99 18.52
CA ALA A 84 -25.87 -12.67 17.48
C ALA A 84 -24.54 -12.19 18.09
N ARG A 85 -23.96 -12.96 19.01
CA ARG A 85 -22.79 -12.50 19.82
C ARG A 85 -21.56 -12.17 18.99
N ASN A 86 -21.40 -12.81 17.83
CA ASN A 86 -20.36 -12.49 16.84
C ASN A 86 -20.43 -11.06 16.32
N LEU A 87 -21.59 -10.41 16.40
CA LEU A 87 -21.78 -9.00 16.01
C LEU A 87 -21.63 -8.03 17.19
N CYS A 88 -21.23 -8.51 18.37
CA CYS A 88 -20.92 -7.65 19.49
C CYS A 88 -19.75 -6.73 19.13
N ARG A 89 -19.85 -5.43 19.44
CA ARG A 89 -18.76 -4.46 19.23
C ARG A 89 -17.48 -4.79 20.01
N ASN A 90 -17.62 -5.61 21.06
CA ASN A 90 -16.52 -6.09 21.88
C ASN A 90 -16.28 -7.59 21.63
N ALA A 91 -16.75 -8.17 20.52
CA ALA A 91 -16.49 -9.58 20.23
C ALA A 91 -14.98 -9.81 20.10
N THR A 92 -14.50 -10.91 20.67
CA THR A 92 -13.12 -11.34 20.56
C THR A 92 -13.04 -12.87 20.66
N PHE A 93 -11.84 -13.43 20.72
CA PHE A 93 -11.62 -14.87 20.76
C PHE A 93 -10.62 -15.24 21.85
N MET A 94 -10.84 -16.36 22.53
CA MET A 94 -9.78 -17.02 23.30
C MET A 94 -8.61 -17.32 22.36
N GLY A 95 -7.39 -17.07 22.80
CA GLY A 95 -6.21 -17.19 21.93
C GLY A 95 -5.94 -16.00 20.99
N ILE A 96 -6.76 -14.94 21.04
CA ILE A 96 -6.49 -13.66 20.35
C ILE A 96 -6.66 -12.49 21.33
N GLY A 97 -7.83 -12.41 21.97
CA GLY A 97 -8.23 -11.36 22.89
C GLY A 97 -7.71 -11.50 24.32
N GLY A 98 -7.26 -12.70 24.70
CA GLY A 98 -6.89 -13.06 26.08
C GLY A 98 -7.40 -14.45 26.46
N ARG A 99 -7.38 -14.76 27.77
CA ARG A 99 -7.82 -16.02 28.42
C ARG A 99 -7.02 -17.28 28.06
N GLY A 100 -5.87 -17.12 27.43
CA GLY A 100 -5.05 -18.23 26.94
C GLY A 100 -5.64 -18.93 25.72
N GLY A 101 -4.76 -19.42 24.84
CA GLY A 101 -5.12 -20.14 23.62
C GLY A 101 -4.55 -21.55 23.59
N GLY A 102 -4.94 -22.32 22.56
CA GLY A 102 -4.58 -23.72 22.35
C GLY A 102 -3.10 -23.98 22.06
N LEU A 103 -2.27 -22.93 21.87
CA LEU A 103 -0.80 -23.05 21.85
C LEU A 103 -0.24 -23.11 23.29
N SER A 104 -0.86 -23.96 24.12
CA SER A 104 -0.50 -24.23 25.51
C SER A 104 -0.76 -25.69 25.85
N GLU A 105 0.01 -26.25 26.78
CA GLU A 105 -0.22 -27.62 27.25
C GLU A 105 -1.52 -27.73 28.05
N TYR A 106 -1.87 -26.65 28.76
CA TYR A 106 -3.08 -26.53 29.57
C TYR A 106 -3.69 -25.15 29.39
N VAL A 107 -5.02 -25.09 29.30
CA VAL A 107 -5.80 -23.86 29.24
C VAL A 107 -7.07 -24.01 30.07
N CYS A 108 -7.44 -22.97 30.80
CA CYS A 108 -8.67 -22.93 31.60
C CYS A 108 -9.80 -22.30 30.76
N VAL A 109 -10.87 -23.05 30.51
CA VAL A 109 -11.98 -22.61 29.66
C VAL A 109 -13.30 -22.66 30.42
N PRO A 110 -14.16 -21.62 30.35
CA PRO A 110 -15.50 -21.65 30.92
C PRO A 110 -16.35 -22.79 30.33
N GLN A 111 -17.12 -23.50 31.16
CA GLN A 111 -17.89 -24.67 30.75
C GLN A 111 -18.93 -24.41 29.65
N GLU A 112 -19.33 -23.15 29.45
CA GLU A 112 -20.25 -22.70 28.42
C GLU A 112 -19.61 -22.70 27.02
N GLN A 113 -18.28 -22.67 26.94
CA GLN A 113 -17.49 -22.68 25.71
C GLN A 113 -16.95 -24.07 25.38
N VAL A 114 -17.26 -25.08 26.21
CA VAL A 114 -16.71 -26.44 26.09
C VAL A 114 -17.81 -27.41 25.68
N PHE A 115 -17.56 -28.19 24.61
CA PHE A 115 -18.50 -29.14 24.05
C PHE A 115 -17.91 -30.56 24.07
N PRO A 116 -18.51 -31.51 24.82
CA PRO A 116 -18.07 -32.90 24.85
C PRO A 116 -18.11 -33.54 23.46
N LEU A 117 -17.00 -34.13 23.05
CA LEU A 117 -16.89 -34.92 21.84
C LEU A 117 -17.32 -36.37 22.14
N PRO A 118 -18.07 -37.03 21.24
CA PRO A 118 -18.30 -38.47 21.33
C PRO A 118 -16.97 -39.24 21.40
N SER A 119 -16.95 -40.38 22.10
CA SER A 119 -15.70 -41.11 22.39
C SER A 119 -14.93 -41.56 21.14
N HIS A 120 -15.65 -41.81 20.04
CA HIS A 120 -15.08 -42.21 18.75
C HIS A 120 -14.52 -41.04 17.94
N VAL A 121 -14.81 -39.79 18.30
CA VAL A 121 -14.28 -38.62 17.60
C VAL A 121 -12.88 -38.30 18.13
N PRO A 122 -11.85 -38.32 17.27
CA PRO A 122 -10.49 -38.00 17.68
C PRO A 122 -10.31 -36.48 17.90
N LEU A 123 -9.29 -36.10 18.68
CA LEU A 123 -9.08 -34.69 19.06
C LEU A 123 -8.68 -33.81 17.88
N ASP A 124 -8.00 -34.38 16.88
CA ASP A 124 -7.67 -33.65 15.67
C ASP A 124 -8.92 -33.21 14.89
N VAL A 125 -9.91 -34.09 14.74
CA VAL A 125 -11.25 -33.71 14.24
C VAL A 125 -11.94 -32.73 15.18
N GLY A 126 -11.74 -32.89 16.50
CA GLY A 126 -12.21 -31.94 17.50
C GLY A 126 -11.70 -30.51 17.28
N ALA A 127 -10.44 -30.32 16.84
CA ALA A 127 -9.88 -29.01 16.56
C ALA A 127 -10.51 -28.35 15.32
N ILE A 128 -10.96 -29.17 14.35
CA ILE A 128 -11.64 -28.72 13.13
C ILE A 128 -13.07 -28.20 13.42
N VAL A 129 -13.66 -28.52 14.57
CA VAL A 129 -15.05 -28.14 14.90
C VAL A 129 -15.27 -26.62 14.84
N GLU A 130 -14.29 -25.83 15.26
CA GLU A 130 -14.37 -24.37 15.24
C GLU A 130 -14.43 -23.83 13.79
N PRO A 131 -13.45 -24.13 12.90
CA PRO A 131 -13.49 -23.62 11.54
C PRO A 131 -14.65 -24.25 10.74
N LEU A 132 -15.04 -25.49 11.06
CA LEU A 132 -16.25 -26.11 10.49
C LEU A 132 -17.52 -25.37 10.92
N SER A 133 -17.55 -24.78 12.11
CA SER A 133 -18.66 -23.95 12.59
C SER A 133 -18.81 -22.65 11.80
N VAL A 134 -17.71 -22.07 11.30
CA VAL A 134 -17.76 -20.91 10.38
C VAL A 134 -18.48 -21.30 9.09
N ALA A 135 -18.09 -22.41 8.47
CA ALA A 135 -18.73 -22.93 7.26
C ALA A 135 -20.20 -23.32 7.51
N TRP A 136 -20.50 -23.98 8.63
CA TRP A 136 -21.87 -24.31 9.04
C TRP A 136 -22.75 -23.07 9.19
N HIS A 137 -22.22 -22.03 9.83
CA HIS A 137 -22.93 -20.76 9.98
C HIS A 137 -23.16 -20.08 8.62
N ALA A 138 -22.17 -20.05 7.73
CA ALA A 138 -22.31 -19.52 6.38
C ALA A 138 -23.42 -20.23 5.59
N VAL A 139 -23.46 -21.56 5.63
CA VAL A 139 -24.50 -22.35 4.94
C VAL A 139 -25.88 -22.16 5.58
N LYS A 140 -25.97 -22.11 6.91
CA LYS A 140 -27.23 -21.86 7.61
C LYS A 140 -27.80 -20.46 7.35
N ARG A 141 -26.92 -19.49 7.07
CA ARG A 141 -27.28 -18.11 6.70
C ARG A 141 -27.46 -17.92 5.20
N SER A 142 -27.01 -18.89 4.39
CA SER A 142 -27.33 -18.93 2.98
C SER A 142 -28.74 -19.51 2.80
N ASN A 143 -29.34 -19.29 1.63
CA ASN A 143 -30.68 -19.81 1.33
C ASN A 143 -30.60 -21.22 0.71
N LEU A 144 -29.56 -21.99 1.06
CA LEU A 144 -29.28 -23.30 0.47
C LEU A 144 -30.36 -24.32 0.86
N LYS A 145 -30.79 -25.10 -0.12
CA LYS A 145 -31.73 -26.21 0.04
C LYS A 145 -31.13 -27.51 -0.49
N ALA A 146 -31.60 -28.63 0.06
CA ALA A 146 -31.25 -29.92 -0.49
C ALA A 146 -31.70 -30.00 -1.97
N GLY A 147 -30.82 -30.43 -2.85
CA GLY A 147 -31.03 -30.44 -4.30
C GLY A 147 -30.37 -29.29 -5.07
N ASP A 148 -29.94 -28.23 -4.38
CA ASP A 148 -29.34 -27.05 -5.01
C ASP A 148 -27.95 -27.35 -5.61
N LYS A 149 -27.57 -26.55 -6.61
CA LYS A 149 -26.27 -26.56 -7.30
C LYS A 149 -25.43 -25.39 -6.79
N VAL A 150 -24.22 -25.69 -6.31
CA VAL A 150 -23.38 -24.75 -5.58
C VAL A 150 -22.06 -24.50 -6.31
N LEU A 151 -21.59 -23.25 -6.29
CA LEU A 151 -20.22 -22.89 -6.67
C LEU A 151 -19.47 -22.37 -5.44
N ILE A 152 -18.26 -22.88 -5.22
CA ILE A 152 -17.35 -22.41 -4.17
C ILE A 152 -16.13 -21.79 -4.85
N LEU A 153 -15.81 -20.56 -4.49
CA LEU A 153 -14.66 -19.83 -5.02
C LEU A 153 -13.59 -19.73 -3.93
N GLY A 154 -12.43 -20.34 -4.18
CA GLY A 154 -11.35 -20.50 -3.21
C GLY A 154 -11.41 -21.87 -2.52
N GLY A 155 -10.36 -22.67 -2.70
CA GLY A 155 -10.19 -24.01 -2.13
C GLY A 155 -9.26 -24.06 -0.91
N GLY A 156 -9.14 -22.95 -0.17
CA GLY A 156 -8.45 -22.92 1.13
C GLY A 156 -9.23 -23.69 2.22
N PRO A 157 -8.76 -23.66 3.49
CA PRO A 157 -9.39 -24.39 4.59
C PRO A 157 -10.91 -24.17 4.71
N ILE A 158 -11.35 -22.91 4.73
CA ILE A 158 -12.77 -22.56 4.82
C ILE A 158 -13.55 -22.99 3.56
N GLY A 159 -12.95 -22.89 2.37
CA GLY A 159 -13.59 -23.33 1.13
C GLY A 159 -13.85 -24.84 1.08
N LEU A 160 -12.87 -25.64 1.51
CA LEU A 160 -12.99 -27.10 1.60
C LEU A 160 -13.91 -27.54 2.75
N LEU A 161 -13.94 -26.85 3.88
CA LEU A 161 -14.95 -27.09 4.91
C LEU A 161 -16.36 -26.71 4.44
N THR A 162 -16.49 -25.60 3.72
CA THR A 162 -17.76 -25.20 3.08
C THR A 162 -18.23 -26.28 2.12
N LEU A 163 -17.33 -26.87 1.31
CA LEU A 163 -17.62 -28.03 0.46
C LEU A 163 -18.21 -29.20 1.27
N ARG A 164 -17.63 -29.53 2.43
CA ARG A 164 -18.15 -30.60 3.30
C ARG A 164 -19.54 -30.26 3.84
N VAL A 165 -19.75 -29.02 4.29
CA VAL A 165 -21.03 -28.59 4.86
C VAL A 165 -22.13 -28.57 3.80
N VAL A 166 -21.90 -28.00 2.61
CA VAL A 166 -22.93 -27.95 1.56
C VAL A 166 -23.29 -29.36 1.06
N LYS A 167 -22.32 -30.28 1.02
CA LYS A 167 -22.56 -31.70 0.73
C LYS A 167 -23.44 -32.35 1.81
N ALA A 168 -23.13 -32.14 3.08
CA ALA A 168 -23.93 -32.64 4.20
C ALA A 168 -25.34 -32.03 4.24
N TRP A 169 -25.51 -30.82 3.71
CA TRP A 169 -26.80 -30.14 3.55
C TRP A 169 -27.61 -30.62 2.33
N GLY A 170 -27.04 -31.53 1.54
CA GLY A 170 -27.72 -32.17 0.41
C GLY A 170 -27.61 -31.42 -0.92
N ALA A 171 -26.58 -30.60 -1.13
CA ALA A 171 -26.30 -30.03 -2.45
C ALA A 171 -26.13 -31.14 -3.51
N LYS A 172 -26.80 -31.01 -4.65
CA LYS A 172 -26.84 -32.03 -5.72
C LYS A 172 -25.60 -31.99 -6.60
N TRP A 173 -25.05 -30.81 -6.81
CA TRP A 173 -23.87 -30.58 -7.64
C TRP A 173 -23.03 -29.48 -6.99
N ILE A 174 -21.72 -29.69 -6.90
CA ILE A 174 -20.82 -28.75 -6.24
C ILE A 174 -19.59 -28.52 -7.13
N ALA A 175 -19.42 -27.29 -7.59
CA ALA A 175 -18.20 -26.84 -8.25
C ALA A 175 -17.28 -26.12 -7.28
N LEU A 176 -15.97 -26.28 -7.45
CA LEU A 176 -14.96 -25.54 -6.70
C LEU A 176 -13.88 -24.96 -7.63
N SER A 177 -13.63 -23.65 -7.55
CA SER A 177 -12.56 -22.97 -8.29
C SER A 177 -11.37 -22.69 -7.38
N GLU A 178 -10.18 -23.18 -7.77
CA GLU A 178 -8.96 -23.09 -6.97
C GLU A 178 -7.72 -23.24 -7.86
N PRO A 179 -6.72 -22.34 -7.82
CA PRO A 179 -5.52 -22.42 -8.65
C PRO A 179 -4.59 -23.59 -8.31
N ALA A 180 -4.50 -24.02 -7.04
CA ALA A 180 -3.59 -25.10 -6.66
C ALA A 180 -4.14 -26.48 -7.02
N SER A 181 -3.42 -27.22 -7.87
CA SER A 181 -3.81 -28.55 -8.36
C SER A 181 -4.14 -29.53 -7.23
N LYS A 182 -3.31 -29.60 -6.18
CA LYS A 182 -3.54 -30.52 -5.06
C LYS A 182 -4.77 -30.18 -4.22
N ARG A 183 -5.12 -28.89 -4.10
CA ARG A 183 -6.36 -28.49 -3.41
C ARG A 183 -7.60 -28.84 -4.25
N ARG A 184 -7.49 -28.77 -5.58
CA ARG A 184 -8.52 -29.30 -6.49
C ARG A 184 -8.67 -30.82 -6.36
N GLU A 185 -7.58 -31.56 -6.30
CA GLU A 185 -7.60 -33.02 -6.08
C GLU A 185 -8.28 -33.37 -4.75
N LEU A 186 -7.95 -32.64 -3.68
CA LEU A 186 -8.59 -32.81 -2.38
C LEU A 186 -10.08 -32.45 -2.43
N ALA A 187 -10.46 -31.37 -3.12
CA ALA A 187 -11.87 -31.03 -3.31
C ALA A 187 -12.65 -32.19 -3.98
N LEU A 188 -12.08 -32.83 -5.01
CA LEU A 188 -12.69 -34.00 -5.64
C LEU A 188 -12.84 -35.17 -4.65
N GLN A 189 -11.79 -35.49 -3.90
CA GLN A 189 -11.82 -36.55 -2.87
C GLN A 189 -12.91 -36.30 -1.81
N HIS A 190 -13.14 -35.04 -1.47
CA HIS A 190 -14.11 -34.64 -0.46
C HIS A 190 -15.53 -34.38 -1.01
N GLY A 191 -15.74 -34.58 -2.31
CA GLY A 191 -17.06 -34.62 -2.93
C GLY A 191 -17.45 -33.43 -3.79
N ALA A 192 -16.49 -32.65 -4.28
CA ALA A 192 -16.75 -31.74 -5.40
C ALA A 192 -17.14 -32.56 -6.63
N SER A 193 -18.18 -32.14 -7.34
CA SER A 193 -18.61 -32.73 -8.60
C SER A 193 -17.68 -32.35 -9.74
N VAL A 194 -17.15 -31.11 -9.70
CA VAL A 194 -16.19 -30.58 -10.66
C VAL A 194 -15.27 -29.57 -9.98
N VAL A 195 -14.07 -29.42 -10.50
CA VAL A 195 -13.09 -28.43 -10.05
C VAL A 195 -12.55 -27.65 -11.22
N PHE A 196 -12.31 -26.35 -11.03
CA PHE A 196 -11.81 -25.45 -12.05
C PHE A 196 -10.45 -24.88 -11.68
N ASP A 197 -9.57 -24.78 -12.68
CA ASP A 197 -8.35 -23.99 -12.60
C ASP A 197 -8.59 -22.59 -13.16
N PRO A 198 -8.76 -21.55 -12.31
CA PRO A 198 -9.00 -20.19 -12.80
C PRO A 198 -7.79 -19.59 -13.54
N THR A 199 -6.61 -20.23 -13.48
CA THR A 199 -5.38 -19.75 -14.13
C THR A 199 -5.11 -20.42 -15.47
N ALA A 200 -5.82 -21.52 -15.77
CA ALA A 200 -5.62 -22.26 -17.01
C ALA A 200 -6.18 -21.46 -18.20
N PRO A 201 -5.39 -21.23 -19.28
CA PRO A 201 -5.83 -20.49 -20.46
C PRO A 201 -7.13 -21.05 -21.06
N GLY A 202 -8.07 -20.17 -21.36
CA GLY A 202 -9.36 -20.53 -21.97
C GLY A 202 -10.41 -21.09 -21.00
N THR A 203 -10.13 -21.14 -19.70
CA THR A 203 -11.12 -21.58 -18.70
C THR A 203 -12.15 -20.48 -18.43
N ASP A 204 -13.39 -20.68 -18.88
CA ASP A 204 -14.53 -19.81 -18.54
C ASP A 204 -15.43 -20.50 -17.50
N ILE A 205 -15.13 -20.25 -16.22
CA ILE A 205 -15.87 -20.82 -15.08
C ILE A 205 -17.36 -20.45 -15.15
N VAL A 206 -17.69 -19.23 -15.58
CA VAL A 206 -19.07 -18.75 -15.63
C VAL A 206 -19.84 -19.55 -16.68
N ALA A 207 -19.28 -19.70 -17.88
CA ALA A 207 -19.89 -20.49 -18.95
C ALA A 207 -20.08 -21.95 -18.54
N GLU A 208 -19.07 -22.56 -17.92
CA GLU A 208 -19.13 -23.95 -17.44
C GLU A 208 -20.19 -24.14 -16.34
N VAL A 209 -20.24 -23.23 -15.37
CA VAL A 209 -21.27 -23.27 -14.32
C VAL A 209 -22.65 -23.12 -14.95
N ILE A 210 -22.87 -22.16 -15.84
CA ILE A 210 -24.15 -21.98 -16.54
C ILE A 210 -24.54 -23.26 -17.31
N ARG A 211 -23.59 -23.88 -18.01
CA ARG A 211 -23.79 -25.11 -18.78
C ARG A 211 -24.26 -26.28 -17.90
N GLU A 212 -23.65 -26.46 -16.73
CA GLU A 212 -23.98 -27.55 -15.79
C GLU A 212 -25.21 -27.23 -14.89
N THR A 213 -25.64 -25.96 -14.86
CA THR A 213 -26.76 -25.47 -14.03
C THR A 213 -28.01 -25.14 -14.85
N ASP A 214 -28.28 -25.96 -15.87
CA ASP A 214 -29.48 -25.87 -16.72
C ASP A 214 -29.63 -24.51 -17.43
N GLY A 215 -28.51 -23.82 -17.68
CA GLY A 215 -28.48 -22.53 -18.38
C GLY A 215 -28.70 -21.31 -17.50
N TRP A 216 -28.85 -21.45 -16.18
CA TRP A 216 -29.24 -20.34 -15.31
C TRP A 216 -28.14 -19.82 -14.38
N GLY A 217 -27.16 -20.65 -14.01
CA GLY A 217 -26.17 -20.34 -12.99
C GLY A 217 -26.41 -21.10 -11.68
N ALA A 218 -25.45 -21.01 -10.74
CA ALA A 218 -25.53 -21.67 -9.46
C ALA A 218 -26.63 -21.08 -8.55
N ASP A 219 -27.28 -21.93 -7.75
CA ASP A 219 -28.29 -21.53 -6.78
C ASP A 219 -27.68 -20.70 -5.65
N VAL A 220 -26.52 -21.14 -5.16
CA VAL A 220 -25.72 -20.46 -4.14
C VAL A 220 -24.26 -20.44 -4.56
N VAL A 221 -23.62 -19.28 -4.47
CA VAL A 221 -22.18 -19.11 -4.66
C VAL A 221 -21.55 -18.69 -3.33
N TYR A 222 -20.51 -19.39 -2.90
CA TYR A 222 -19.74 -19.03 -1.70
C TYR A 222 -18.39 -18.44 -2.11
N ASP A 223 -18.09 -17.22 -1.69
CA ASP A 223 -16.77 -16.62 -1.83
C ASP A 223 -15.95 -16.84 -0.55
N CYS A 224 -14.94 -17.71 -0.66
CA CYS A 224 -14.01 -18.07 0.39
C CYS A 224 -12.58 -17.58 0.10
N ALA A 225 -12.37 -16.82 -0.99
CA ALA A 225 -11.07 -16.32 -1.39
C ALA A 225 -10.85 -14.85 -1.04
N GLY A 226 -11.89 -14.02 -1.12
CA GLY A 226 -11.81 -12.60 -0.78
C GLY A 226 -11.06 -11.77 -1.84
N LEU A 227 -11.25 -12.09 -3.12
CA LEU A 227 -10.59 -11.45 -4.26
C LEU A 227 -11.61 -10.86 -5.22
N GLN A 228 -11.28 -9.72 -5.86
CA GLN A 228 -12.22 -9.07 -6.79
C GLN A 228 -12.65 -10.02 -7.93
N GLN A 229 -11.72 -10.84 -8.42
CA GLN A 229 -11.98 -11.81 -9.48
C GLN A 229 -12.99 -12.89 -9.06
N THR A 230 -12.92 -13.36 -7.81
CA THR A 230 -13.88 -14.36 -7.30
C THR A 230 -15.25 -13.72 -7.11
N LEU A 231 -15.31 -12.49 -6.62
CA LEU A 231 -16.57 -11.76 -6.49
C LEU A 231 -17.25 -11.50 -7.86
N ASP A 232 -16.49 -11.04 -8.85
CA ASP A 232 -16.98 -10.81 -10.22
C ASP A 232 -17.51 -12.12 -10.82
N THR A 233 -16.77 -13.22 -10.61
CA THR A 233 -17.19 -14.56 -11.04
C THR A 233 -18.47 -14.97 -10.33
N ALA A 234 -18.60 -14.72 -9.03
CA ALA A 234 -19.80 -15.06 -8.26
C ALA A 234 -21.04 -14.34 -8.79
N PHE A 235 -20.93 -13.05 -9.08
CA PHE A 235 -22.05 -12.23 -9.57
C PHE A 235 -22.50 -12.67 -10.98
N LYS A 236 -21.55 -13.11 -11.81
CA LYS A 236 -21.83 -13.63 -13.14
C LYS A 236 -22.36 -15.06 -13.14
N ALA A 237 -21.86 -15.91 -12.24
CA ALA A 237 -22.20 -17.32 -12.16
C ALA A 237 -23.47 -17.62 -11.34
N VAL A 238 -23.91 -16.71 -10.46
CA VAL A 238 -25.16 -16.89 -9.70
C VAL A 238 -26.38 -16.76 -10.60
N LYS A 239 -27.39 -17.59 -10.36
CA LYS A 239 -28.67 -17.52 -11.07
C LYS A 239 -29.52 -16.31 -10.66
N PRO A 240 -30.51 -15.92 -11.48
CA PRO A 240 -31.54 -14.99 -11.05
C PRO A 240 -32.23 -15.45 -9.75
N ARG A 241 -32.33 -14.54 -8.78
CA ARG A 241 -32.83 -14.79 -7.42
C ARG A 241 -32.05 -15.85 -6.64
N GLY A 242 -30.81 -16.15 -7.05
CA GLY A 242 -29.86 -16.96 -6.29
C GLY A 242 -29.22 -16.18 -5.14
N HIS A 243 -28.22 -16.78 -4.47
CA HIS A 243 -27.56 -16.17 -3.31
C HIS A 243 -26.03 -16.21 -3.44
N VAL A 244 -25.36 -15.07 -3.35
CA VAL A 244 -23.91 -14.95 -3.16
C VAL A 244 -23.62 -14.75 -1.66
N MET A 245 -22.89 -15.68 -1.06
CA MET A 245 -22.49 -15.65 0.35
C MET A 245 -20.99 -15.38 0.46
N ASN A 246 -20.61 -14.22 0.99
CA ASN A 246 -19.22 -13.93 1.34
C ASN A 246 -18.87 -14.50 2.71
N VAL A 247 -17.86 -15.37 2.74
CA VAL A 247 -17.26 -15.93 3.96
C VAL A 247 -15.86 -15.37 4.21
N ALA A 248 -15.18 -14.91 3.14
CA ALA A 248 -13.82 -14.39 3.22
C ALA A 248 -13.70 -13.04 3.93
N ILE A 249 -12.53 -12.80 4.52
CA ILE A 249 -12.07 -11.49 4.99
C ILE A 249 -11.31 -10.82 3.84
N TRP A 250 -11.56 -9.54 3.61
CA TRP A 250 -10.98 -8.78 2.50
C TRP A 250 -9.94 -7.77 3.01
N GLU A 251 -8.77 -7.71 2.36
CA GLU A 251 -7.75 -6.68 2.62
C GLU A 251 -8.07 -5.36 1.89
N GLY A 252 -8.73 -5.45 0.73
CA GLY A 252 -9.14 -4.32 -0.10
C GLY A 252 -10.65 -4.06 -0.07
N ARG A 253 -11.09 -2.91 -0.59
CA ARG A 253 -12.51 -2.61 -0.76
C ARG A 253 -13.03 -3.25 -2.06
N PRO A 254 -13.96 -4.22 -2.01
CA PRO A 254 -14.51 -4.83 -3.23
C PRO A 254 -15.41 -3.86 -4.00
N LEU A 255 -15.33 -3.91 -5.33
CA LEU A 255 -16.28 -3.27 -6.23
C LEU A 255 -17.46 -4.22 -6.47
N LEU A 256 -18.69 -3.74 -6.25
CA LEU A 256 -19.90 -4.53 -6.46
C LEU A 256 -20.54 -4.18 -7.81
N ASP A 257 -20.76 -5.17 -8.67
CA ASP A 257 -21.56 -4.99 -9.88
C ASP A 257 -23.07 -4.99 -9.54
N ILE A 258 -23.53 -3.82 -9.11
CA ILE A 258 -24.94 -3.56 -8.78
C ILE A 258 -25.86 -3.76 -9.99
N SER A 259 -25.36 -3.59 -11.22
CA SER A 259 -26.14 -3.84 -12.43
C SER A 259 -26.49 -5.31 -12.55
N SER A 260 -25.52 -6.21 -12.35
CA SER A 260 -25.77 -7.66 -12.31
C SER A 260 -26.72 -8.03 -11.16
N MET A 261 -26.55 -7.43 -9.97
CA MET A 261 -27.48 -7.64 -8.85
C MET A 261 -28.90 -7.24 -9.20
N THR A 262 -29.08 -6.09 -9.86
CA THR A 262 -30.39 -5.55 -10.25
C THR A 262 -31.03 -6.42 -11.34
N LEU A 263 -30.28 -6.78 -12.38
CA LEU A 263 -30.78 -7.55 -13.52
C LEU A 263 -31.19 -8.97 -13.15
N LYS A 264 -30.53 -9.57 -12.17
CA LYS A 264 -30.79 -10.94 -11.71
C LYS A 264 -31.61 -10.98 -10.43
N GLU A 265 -31.80 -9.86 -9.73
CA GLU A 265 -32.42 -9.79 -8.40
C GLU A 265 -31.85 -10.81 -7.41
N PHE A 266 -30.54 -11.10 -7.47
CA PHE A 266 -29.92 -12.05 -6.56
C PHE A 266 -29.60 -11.40 -5.21
N TYR A 267 -29.53 -12.23 -4.17
CA TYR A 267 -29.17 -11.78 -2.82
C TYR A 267 -27.66 -11.85 -2.64
N MET A 268 -27.06 -10.81 -2.07
CA MET A 268 -25.70 -10.89 -1.54
C MET A 268 -25.75 -10.70 -0.02
N SER A 269 -25.08 -11.58 0.71
CA SER A 269 -24.89 -11.42 2.15
C SER A 269 -23.49 -11.88 2.59
N SER A 270 -23.16 -11.63 3.85
CA SER A 270 -21.90 -12.03 4.45
C SER A 270 -22.10 -12.54 5.87
N VAL A 271 -21.14 -13.33 6.35
CA VAL A 271 -21.08 -13.79 7.74
C VAL A 271 -19.73 -13.44 8.37
N LEU A 272 -19.74 -13.26 9.69
CA LEU A 272 -18.55 -13.11 10.51
C LEU A 272 -18.53 -14.26 11.52
N ALA A 273 -17.50 -15.12 11.45
CA ALA A 273 -17.36 -16.30 12.32
C ALA A 273 -18.66 -17.12 12.42
N TYR A 274 -19.19 -17.30 13.62
CA TYR A 274 -20.39 -18.08 13.95
C TYR A 274 -21.05 -17.56 15.24
N ASP A 275 -22.27 -18.03 15.54
CA ASP A 275 -22.84 -17.88 16.88
C ASP A 275 -23.65 -19.12 17.27
N ARG A 276 -23.28 -19.76 18.38
CA ARG A 276 -24.00 -20.88 19.03
C ARG A 276 -24.35 -22.06 18.11
N VAL A 277 -23.52 -22.34 17.11
CA VAL A 277 -23.70 -23.51 16.22
C VAL A 277 -22.85 -24.71 16.62
N HIS A 278 -21.89 -24.57 17.54
CA HIS A 278 -21.00 -25.65 17.99
C HIS A 278 -21.74 -26.92 18.44
N PRO A 279 -22.85 -26.86 19.21
CA PRO A 279 -23.62 -28.05 19.55
C PRO A 279 -24.10 -28.84 18.32
N GLU A 280 -24.64 -28.13 17.32
CA GLU A 280 -25.15 -28.74 16.08
C GLU A 280 -24.01 -29.38 15.27
N VAL A 281 -22.85 -28.72 15.23
CA VAL A 281 -21.67 -29.20 14.50
C VAL A 281 -21.07 -30.42 15.19
N VAL A 282 -20.90 -30.40 16.51
CA VAL A 282 -20.42 -31.57 17.28
C VAL A 282 -21.36 -32.75 17.15
N GLU A 283 -22.67 -32.52 17.20
CA GLU A 283 -23.67 -33.56 16.97
C GLU A 283 -23.56 -34.14 15.54
N ALA A 284 -23.46 -33.29 14.52
CA ALA A 284 -23.33 -33.71 13.13
C ALA A 284 -22.04 -34.51 12.88
N VAL A 285 -20.91 -34.10 13.46
CA VAL A 285 -19.65 -34.85 13.44
C VAL A 285 -19.82 -36.20 14.14
N GLY A 286 -20.46 -36.20 15.32
CA GLY A 286 -20.74 -37.42 16.08
C GLY A 286 -21.60 -38.44 15.36
N GLN A 287 -22.56 -37.96 14.56
CA GLN A 287 -23.45 -38.77 13.72
C GLN A 287 -22.79 -39.28 12.43
N GLY A 288 -21.52 -38.95 12.16
CA GLY A 288 -20.82 -39.35 10.94
C GLY A 288 -21.25 -38.59 9.68
N LYS A 289 -21.87 -37.40 9.81
CA LYS A 289 -22.22 -36.57 8.63
C LYS A 289 -20.99 -36.05 7.88
N PHE A 290 -19.83 -36.09 8.53
CA PHE A 290 -18.56 -35.58 8.04
C PHE A 290 -17.45 -36.63 8.13
N ASP A 291 -17.70 -37.87 7.71
CA ASP A 291 -16.66 -38.90 7.66
C ASP A 291 -15.44 -38.43 6.84
N GLY A 292 -14.23 -38.78 7.30
CA GLY A 292 -12.98 -38.44 6.63
C GLY A 292 -12.48 -37.01 6.85
N LEU A 293 -12.98 -36.25 7.84
CA LEU A 293 -12.44 -34.90 8.12
C LEU A 293 -10.94 -34.92 8.44
N GLU A 294 -10.44 -36.01 9.01
CA GLU A 294 -9.03 -36.19 9.33
C GLU A 294 -8.11 -36.18 8.10
N THR A 295 -8.62 -36.46 6.90
CA THR A 295 -7.83 -36.40 5.66
C THR A 295 -7.65 -34.98 5.14
N LEU A 296 -8.38 -34.01 5.70
CA LEU A 296 -8.12 -32.59 5.46
C LEU A 296 -6.89 -32.10 6.25
N ILE A 297 -6.35 -32.88 7.19
CA ILE A 297 -5.13 -32.54 7.94
C ILE A 297 -3.91 -32.99 7.13
N THR A 298 -3.18 -32.05 6.54
CA THR A 298 -1.94 -32.37 5.81
C THR A 298 -0.74 -32.64 6.69
N ARG A 299 -0.65 -31.96 7.85
CA ARG A 299 0.58 -31.99 8.64
C ARG A 299 0.32 -31.87 10.14
N ARG A 300 1.03 -32.69 10.91
CA ARG A 300 1.10 -32.61 12.37
C ARG A 300 2.51 -32.16 12.75
N ILE A 301 2.61 -31.14 13.59
CA ILE A 301 3.87 -30.55 14.05
C ILE A 301 3.90 -30.52 15.58
N SER A 302 5.09 -30.47 16.18
CA SER A 302 5.17 -30.22 17.62
C SER A 302 5.03 -28.73 17.93
N PHE A 303 4.80 -28.39 19.19
CA PHE A 303 4.72 -26.99 19.64
C PHE A 303 6.03 -26.22 19.38
N GLU A 304 7.18 -26.87 19.54
CA GLU A 304 8.50 -26.27 19.33
C GLU A 304 8.72 -25.89 17.86
N ASP A 305 8.08 -26.62 16.95
CA ASP A 305 8.15 -26.41 15.51
C ASP A 305 7.07 -25.43 15.00
N PHE A 306 6.20 -24.90 15.86
CA PHE A 306 5.04 -24.11 15.46
C PHE A 306 5.39 -22.88 14.60
N VAL A 307 6.44 -22.14 14.99
CA VAL A 307 6.85 -20.93 14.25
C VAL A 307 7.48 -21.30 12.91
N GLU A 308 8.45 -22.22 12.89
CA GLU A 308 9.18 -22.57 11.67
C GLU A 308 8.37 -23.42 10.70
N LYS A 309 7.75 -24.49 11.20
CA LYS A 309 7.03 -25.47 10.37
C LYS A 309 5.53 -25.19 10.27
N GLY A 310 4.97 -24.31 11.08
CA GLY A 310 3.58 -23.86 11.01
C GLY A 310 3.47 -22.49 10.36
N ILE A 311 3.73 -21.41 11.12
CA ILE A 311 3.52 -20.03 10.68
C ILE A 311 4.40 -19.66 9.46
N LYS A 312 5.71 -19.87 9.52
CA LYS A 312 6.62 -19.51 8.40
C LYS A 312 6.40 -20.35 7.15
N ALA A 313 6.11 -21.65 7.31
CA ALA A 313 5.76 -22.52 6.18
C ALA A 313 4.51 -22.00 5.44
N LEU A 314 3.46 -21.63 6.17
CA LEU A 314 2.24 -21.02 5.62
C LEU A 314 2.48 -19.69 4.88
N LEU A 315 3.53 -18.94 5.26
CA LEU A 315 3.86 -17.64 4.69
C LEU A 315 4.74 -17.73 3.44
N HIS A 316 5.72 -18.63 3.44
CA HIS A 316 6.80 -18.66 2.44
C HIS A 316 6.69 -19.76 1.39
N GLU A 317 5.93 -20.83 1.64
CA GLU A 317 5.88 -21.99 0.75
C GLU A 317 4.65 -21.99 -0.17
N LYS A 318 4.16 -20.80 -0.58
CA LYS A 318 2.92 -20.67 -1.37
C LYS A 318 2.95 -21.41 -2.73
N ASP A 319 4.14 -21.63 -3.31
CA ASP A 319 4.29 -22.23 -4.65
C ASP A 319 5.24 -23.44 -4.75
N GLN A 320 6.01 -23.82 -3.70
CA GLN A 320 7.00 -24.91 -3.80
C GLN A 320 6.50 -26.28 -3.32
N HIS A 321 5.36 -26.32 -2.63
CA HIS A 321 4.68 -27.56 -2.33
C HIS A 321 3.28 -27.51 -2.90
N GLY A 322 2.95 -28.44 -3.79
CA GLY A 322 1.59 -28.91 -3.80
C GLY A 322 1.30 -29.54 -2.43
N SER A 323 0.70 -28.81 -1.51
CA SER A 323 0.09 -29.32 -0.30
C SER A 323 -1.20 -28.52 -0.14
N THR A 324 -2.35 -29.09 -0.51
CA THR A 324 -3.33 -29.67 0.43
C THR A 324 -3.43 -28.92 1.77
N LEU A 325 -4.66 -28.82 2.26
CA LEU A 325 -5.13 -27.99 3.36
C LEU A 325 -4.27 -28.03 4.65
N ASP A 326 -3.68 -26.90 5.03
CA ASP A 326 -2.79 -26.84 6.19
C ASP A 326 -3.54 -26.63 7.51
N PHE A 327 -4.21 -27.67 8.01
CA PHE A 327 -4.44 -27.78 9.45
C PHE A 327 -3.15 -28.26 10.11
N TYR A 328 -2.29 -27.34 10.50
CA TYR A 328 -1.12 -27.66 11.32
C TYR A 328 -1.58 -28.02 12.72
N LEU A 329 -1.54 -29.32 13.03
CA LEU A 329 -1.86 -29.79 14.37
C LEU A 329 -0.64 -29.76 15.25
N ALA A 330 -0.61 -28.80 16.17
CA ALA A 330 0.39 -28.71 17.21
C ALA A 330 0.06 -29.74 18.32
N VAL A 331 1.03 -30.61 18.67
CA VAL A 331 0.88 -31.65 19.72
C VAL A 331 1.89 -31.43 20.86
N PRO A 332 1.48 -31.47 22.15
CA PRO A 332 2.41 -31.45 23.28
C PRO A 332 3.36 -32.65 23.29
N ALA A 333 4.60 -32.45 23.75
CA ALA A 333 5.67 -33.46 23.72
C ALA A 333 5.37 -34.76 24.50
N LEU A 334 4.40 -34.73 25.42
CA LEU A 334 4.07 -35.86 26.31
C LEU A 334 3.11 -36.91 25.72
N ALA A 335 2.63 -36.75 24.48
CA ALA A 335 1.74 -37.72 23.84
C ALA A 335 2.48 -38.89 23.14
N ARG A 336 3.61 -39.35 23.70
CA ARG A 336 4.20 -40.66 23.35
C ARG A 336 3.67 -41.67 24.35
N GLU A 337 2.94 -42.67 23.85
CA GLU A 337 2.55 -43.84 24.61
C GLU A 337 3.77 -44.45 25.29
N GLU A 338 3.78 -44.51 26.62
CA GLU A 338 4.54 -45.52 27.35
C GLU A 338 3.88 -45.81 28.70
N SER A 339 3.46 -47.07 28.82
CA SER A 339 3.04 -47.75 30.04
C SER A 339 4.16 -47.73 31.08
N GLY A 340 3.91 -47.18 32.27
CA GLY A 340 4.87 -47.25 33.37
C GLY A 340 4.41 -46.51 34.61
N SER A 341 3.86 -47.26 35.56
CA SER A 341 3.63 -46.87 36.95
C SER A 341 4.84 -46.18 37.59
N LEU A 342 4.65 -45.16 38.43
CA LEU A 342 5.50 -44.80 39.59
C LEU A 342 4.78 -43.73 40.47
N PRO A 343 5.20 -43.48 41.73
CA PRO A 343 4.35 -43.54 42.92
C PRO A 343 4.11 -42.21 43.66
N GLU A 344 3.35 -42.33 44.75
CA GLU A 344 2.96 -41.33 45.76
C GLU A 344 4.11 -40.61 46.48
N ASP A 345 3.70 -39.55 47.21
CA ASP A 345 4.36 -38.80 48.30
C ASP A 345 5.32 -37.66 47.87
N SER A 346 5.33 -36.47 48.50
CA SER A 346 4.77 -36.00 49.76
C SER A 346 4.83 -34.45 49.86
N GLU A 347 3.83 -33.90 50.54
CA GLU A 347 3.89 -32.85 51.57
C GLU A 347 4.67 -31.51 51.38
N SER A 348 3.84 -30.46 51.30
CA SER A 348 3.67 -29.42 52.35
C SER A 348 4.48 -28.12 52.35
N ARG A 349 3.80 -27.11 52.94
CA ARG A 349 4.17 -25.74 53.37
C ARG A 349 3.66 -24.66 52.40
N GLY A 350 2.58 -23.92 52.65
CA GLY A 350 1.89 -23.62 53.90
C GLY A 350 2.39 -22.30 54.49
N LYS A 351 1.53 -21.27 54.40
CA LYS A 351 1.35 -20.04 55.22
C LYS A 351 0.83 -18.93 54.30
N SER A 352 -0.16 -18.09 54.57
CA SER A 352 -1.11 -17.82 55.68
C SER A 352 -1.61 -16.39 55.36
N ALA A 353 -2.92 -16.15 55.22
CA ALA A 353 -3.75 -15.32 56.13
C ALA A 353 -3.58 -13.79 55.92
N SER A 354 -4.57 -12.90 55.96
CA SER A 354 -6.01 -12.95 56.32
C SER A 354 -6.62 -11.54 56.15
N HIS A 355 -7.96 -11.48 56.37
CA HIS A 355 -8.83 -10.34 56.75
C HIS A 355 -9.59 -9.62 55.62
N ASP A 356 -10.90 -9.88 55.49
CA ASP A 356 -12.08 -9.36 56.23
C ASP A 356 -12.53 -7.99 55.66
N ALA A 357 -13.81 -7.66 55.38
CA ALA A 357 -15.06 -8.07 56.00
C ALA A 357 -16.31 -7.81 55.09
N LEU A 358 -17.33 -8.69 55.24
CA LEU A 358 -18.80 -8.47 55.46
C LEU A 358 -19.45 -7.14 55.03
N GLY A 359 -20.67 -7.03 54.48
CA GLY A 359 -21.87 -7.87 54.29
C GLY A 359 -22.88 -7.05 53.44
N LYS A 360 -24.10 -7.44 53.04
CA LYS A 360 -25.15 -8.32 53.56
C LYS A 360 -26.08 -8.75 52.39
N LEU A 361 -26.67 -9.93 52.51
CA LEU A 361 -27.81 -10.44 51.71
C LEU A 361 -29.16 -9.92 52.26
N GLU A 362 -30.22 -9.85 51.41
CA GLU A 362 -31.41 -10.74 51.45
C GLU A 362 -32.48 -10.37 50.40
N ALA A 363 -33.39 -11.31 50.10
CA ALA A 363 -34.09 -11.56 48.82
C ALA A 363 -35.66 -11.32 48.84
N PRO A 364 -36.52 -11.99 48.02
CA PRO A 364 -37.50 -11.41 47.06
C PRO A 364 -39.00 -11.56 47.46
N PRO A 365 -39.99 -11.29 46.58
CA PRO A 365 -40.70 -12.40 45.89
C PRO A 365 -41.30 -12.09 44.47
N ALA A 366 -41.89 -13.13 43.86
CA ALA A 366 -42.41 -13.23 42.48
C ALA A 366 -43.97 -13.15 42.35
N ILE A 367 -44.49 -13.16 41.08
CA ILE A 367 -45.65 -13.94 40.52
C ILE A 367 -46.66 -13.17 39.59
N CYS A 368 -47.06 -13.87 38.50
CA CYS A 368 -48.25 -13.81 37.58
C CYS A 368 -48.40 -12.64 36.57
N CYS A 369 -48.68 -12.77 35.25
CA CYS A 369 -49.44 -13.67 34.32
C CYS A 369 -50.75 -13.03 33.77
N LEU A 370 -50.94 -13.17 32.43
CA LEU A 370 -52.21 -13.20 31.64
C LEU A 370 -52.85 -11.82 31.27
N VAL A 371 -53.47 -11.51 30.10
CA VAL A 371 -54.18 -12.25 29.01
C VAL A 371 -54.18 -11.45 27.66
N PHE A 372 -54.22 -12.21 26.56
CA PHE A 372 -54.62 -11.95 25.15
C PHE A 372 -55.79 -10.99 24.83
N ARG A 373 -55.79 -10.35 23.63
CA ARG A 373 -56.53 -10.72 22.37
C ARG A 373 -56.95 -9.51 21.49
N TRP A 374 -56.71 -9.66 20.18
CA TRP A 374 -57.21 -8.99 18.94
C TRP A 374 -58.75 -8.75 18.88
N PRO A 375 -59.38 -8.04 17.86
CA PRO A 375 -58.97 -7.96 16.43
C PRO A 375 -59.39 -6.74 15.52
N LEU A 376 -58.73 -6.69 14.34
CA LEU A 376 -59.17 -6.47 12.93
C LEU A 376 -60.15 -5.36 12.45
N LEU A 377 -59.73 -4.79 11.29
CA LEU A 377 -60.43 -4.58 9.99
C LEU A 377 -60.84 -3.16 9.51
N ALA A 378 -60.12 -2.73 8.46
CA ALA A 378 -60.54 -2.11 7.18
C ALA A 378 -61.18 -0.71 7.11
N ILE A 379 -60.66 0.14 6.21
CA ILE A 379 -61.34 0.63 5.00
C ILE A 379 -60.33 1.34 4.06
N CYS A 380 -60.45 1.04 2.76
CA CYS A 380 -59.66 1.55 1.62
C CYS A 380 -60.30 2.80 0.97
N MET A 381 -59.43 3.64 0.38
CA MET A 381 -59.58 4.48 -0.83
C MET A 381 -60.84 5.34 -1.08
N MET A 382 -60.65 6.66 -1.18
CA MET A 382 -60.69 7.44 -2.45
C MET A 382 -60.70 8.96 -2.16
N VAL A 383 -59.83 9.71 -2.85
CA VAL A 383 -60.11 10.91 -3.67
C VAL A 383 -58.86 11.79 -3.75
N LEU A 384 -58.31 11.82 -4.96
CA LEU A 384 -57.34 12.78 -5.47
C LEU A 384 -57.97 14.17 -5.63
N ALA A 385 -57.11 15.18 -5.43
CA ALA A 385 -57.11 16.51 -6.03
C ALA A 385 -57.75 17.69 -5.27
N LEU A 386 -56.89 18.72 -5.13
CA LEU A 386 -57.13 20.16 -4.95
C LEU A 386 -57.37 20.63 -3.49
N ILE A 387 -56.60 21.52 -2.86
CA ILE A 387 -55.57 22.49 -3.29
C ILE A 387 -54.66 22.80 -2.08
N TRP A 388 -53.39 23.07 -2.42
CA TRP A 388 -52.32 23.76 -1.70
C TRP A 388 -52.61 24.51 -0.39
N GLY A 389 -51.68 24.36 0.56
CA GLY A 389 -51.53 25.24 1.72
C GLY A 389 -50.32 24.89 2.60
N SER A 390 -49.11 25.18 2.11
CA SER A 390 -47.91 25.55 2.89
C SER A 390 -47.46 24.67 4.09
N SER A 391 -46.47 23.81 3.85
CA SER A 391 -45.20 23.78 4.61
C SER A 391 -44.17 22.87 3.94
N GLY A 392 -44.03 23.04 2.62
CA GLY A 392 -42.78 22.66 1.97
C GLY A 392 -41.72 23.69 2.35
N LYS A 393 -40.57 23.23 2.85
CA LYS A 393 -39.35 24.03 2.80
C LYS A 393 -39.11 24.38 1.33
N VAL A 394 -39.41 25.62 0.98
CA VAL A 394 -39.06 26.24 -0.29
C VAL A 394 -37.55 26.03 -0.50
N PRO A 395 -37.11 25.54 -1.67
CA PRO A 395 -35.70 25.65 -2.04
C PRO A 395 -35.39 27.14 -1.99
N GLN A 396 -34.42 27.53 -1.18
CA GLN A 396 -33.97 28.91 -1.17
C GLN A 396 -33.77 29.34 -2.63
N SER A 397 -34.49 30.38 -3.03
CA SER A 397 -34.17 31.20 -4.20
C SER A 397 -32.65 31.38 -4.26
N PRO A 398 -32.01 31.33 -5.45
CA PRO A 398 -30.57 31.41 -5.57
C PRO A 398 -30.11 32.66 -4.84
N THR A 399 -29.60 32.47 -3.64
CA THR A 399 -28.83 33.47 -2.92
C THR A 399 -27.78 33.90 -3.92
N ALA A 400 -27.73 35.21 -4.19
CA ALA A 400 -26.81 35.86 -5.13
C ALA A 400 -25.56 35.01 -5.29
N ALA A 401 -25.35 34.45 -6.49
CA ALA A 401 -24.24 33.57 -6.79
C ALA A 401 -22.97 34.21 -6.22
N GLY A 402 -22.52 33.70 -5.07
CA GLY A 402 -21.23 34.09 -4.54
C GLY A 402 -20.24 33.69 -5.61
N PHE A 403 -19.48 34.65 -6.14
CA PHE A 403 -18.45 34.36 -7.13
C PHE A 403 -17.52 33.29 -6.53
N VAL A 404 -17.60 32.07 -7.06
CA VAL A 404 -16.69 30.99 -6.66
C VAL A 404 -15.31 31.37 -7.17
N LYS A 405 -14.40 31.69 -6.24
CA LYS A 405 -13.02 32.02 -6.57
C LYS A 405 -12.23 30.71 -6.71
N PHE A 406 -11.87 30.36 -7.93
CA PHE A 406 -11.00 29.22 -8.21
C PHE A 406 -9.55 29.48 -7.77
N PRO A 407 -8.80 28.46 -7.34
CA PRO A 407 -7.36 28.59 -7.11
C PRO A 407 -6.64 28.85 -8.43
N ASP A 408 -5.55 29.62 -8.38
CA ASP A 408 -4.69 29.86 -9.54
C ASP A 408 -3.83 28.62 -9.80
N LEU A 409 -4.06 27.93 -10.93
CA LEU A 409 -3.35 26.70 -11.28
C LEU A 409 -1.83 26.87 -11.43
N TYR A 410 -1.32 28.10 -11.54
CA TYR A 410 0.12 28.36 -11.52
C TYR A 410 0.77 27.94 -10.19
N GLU A 411 0.06 28.10 -9.07
CA GLU A 411 0.60 27.83 -7.73
C GLU A 411 -0.29 26.93 -6.85
N ALA A 412 -1.52 26.60 -7.28
CA ALA A 412 -2.47 25.84 -6.49
C ALA A 412 -1.84 24.62 -5.81
N SER A 413 -1.97 24.55 -4.48
CA SER A 413 -1.54 23.42 -3.67
C SER A 413 -2.50 22.24 -3.83
N ILE A 414 -2.04 21.02 -3.52
CA ILE A 414 -2.90 19.83 -3.52
C ILE A 414 -4.07 20.02 -2.55
N ALA A 415 -3.85 20.68 -1.41
CA ALA A 415 -4.89 20.98 -0.43
C ALA A 415 -5.97 21.93 -0.98
N GLU A 416 -5.59 23.00 -1.68
CA GLU A 416 -6.56 23.92 -2.31
C GLU A 416 -7.35 23.24 -3.42
N LEU A 417 -6.69 22.40 -4.22
CA LEU A 417 -7.34 21.61 -5.27
C LEU A 417 -8.34 20.62 -4.65
N GLN A 418 -7.93 19.89 -3.60
CA GLN A 418 -8.84 18.99 -2.87
C GLN A 418 -10.04 19.73 -2.31
N ASN A 419 -9.83 20.86 -1.64
CA ASN A 419 -10.92 21.65 -1.08
C ASN A 419 -11.90 22.12 -2.17
N GLY A 420 -11.42 22.52 -3.35
CA GLY A 420 -12.28 22.85 -4.49
C GLY A 420 -13.11 21.66 -5.00
N LEU A 421 -12.51 20.47 -5.08
CA LEU A 421 -13.19 19.24 -5.47
C LEU A 421 -14.21 18.77 -4.42
N GLU A 422 -13.90 18.93 -3.13
CA GLU A 422 -14.81 18.59 -2.01
C GLU A 422 -16.02 19.52 -1.95
N GLN A 423 -15.81 20.81 -2.20
CA GLN A 423 -16.89 21.81 -2.24
C GLN A 423 -17.72 21.74 -3.53
N GLY A 424 -17.33 20.90 -4.50
CA GLY A 424 -18.02 20.78 -5.79
C GLY A 424 -17.89 22.03 -6.66
N HIS A 425 -16.87 22.85 -6.43
CA HIS A 425 -16.59 24.04 -7.24
C HIS A 425 -16.17 23.68 -8.66
N PHE A 426 -15.43 22.60 -8.80
CA PHE A 426 -15.02 21.98 -10.05
C PHE A 426 -14.87 20.47 -9.84
N SER A 427 -14.84 19.71 -10.93
CA SER A 427 -14.62 18.26 -10.93
C SER A 427 -13.17 17.91 -11.27
N SER A 428 -12.75 16.67 -11.03
CA SER A 428 -11.44 16.16 -11.47
C SER A 428 -11.35 16.17 -13.00
N VAL A 429 -12.47 15.95 -13.70
CA VAL A 429 -12.57 16.12 -15.16
C VAL A 429 -12.24 17.54 -15.59
N ASP A 430 -12.80 18.55 -14.91
CA ASP A 430 -12.50 19.97 -15.22
C ASP A 430 -11.03 20.28 -14.96
N LEU A 431 -10.47 19.74 -13.88
CA LEU A 431 -9.07 19.91 -13.54
C LEU A 431 -8.13 19.28 -14.58
N VAL A 432 -8.43 18.05 -15.05
CA VAL A 432 -7.66 17.40 -16.13
C VAL A 432 -7.77 18.17 -17.44
N LYS A 433 -8.97 18.61 -17.82
CA LYS A 433 -9.16 19.45 -19.02
C LYS A 433 -8.35 20.74 -18.96
N ALA A 434 -8.35 21.42 -17.80
CA ALA A 434 -7.57 22.63 -17.60
C ALA A 434 -6.06 22.36 -17.73
N TYR A 435 -5.54 21.29 -17.12
CA TYR A 435 -4.14 20.94 -17.28
C TYR A 435 -3.77 20.53 -18.72
N PHE A 436 -4.63 19.80 -19.43
CA PHE A 436 -4.40 19.48 -20.85
C PHE A 436 -4.33 20.74 -21.72
N ALA A 437 -5.24 21.69 -21.53
CA ALA A 437 -5.21 22.98 -22.23
C ALA A 437 -3.92 23.77 -21.91
N ARG A 438 -3.51 23.81 -20.63
CA ARG A 438 -2.24 24.43 -20.21
C ARG A 438 -1.02 23.76 -20.84
N ILE A 439 -1.01 22.43 -20.95
CA ILE A 439 0.05 21.67 -21.64
C ILE A 439 0.09 22.07 -23.11
N GLU A 440 -1.05 22.13 -23.78
CA GLU A 440 -1.12 22.46 -25.21
C GLU A 440 -0.56 23.86 -25.52
N GLU A 441 -0.80 24.84 -24.66
CA GLU A 441 -0.33 26.23 -24.82
C GLU A 441 1.20 26.38 -24.85
N VAL A 442 1.95 25.59 -24.08
CA VAL A 442 3.38 25.83 -23.83
C VAL A 442 4.31 24.66 -24.13
N ASN A 443 3.78 23.44 -24.25
CA ASN A 443 4.62 22.24 -24.36
C ASN A 443 5.20 22.07 -25.77
N LEU A 444 4.35 22.13 -26.79
CA LEU A 444 4.75 22.09 -28.21
C LEU A 444 4.43 23.40 -28.95
N GLN A 445 3.48 24.18 -28.43
CA GLN A 445 3.18 25.54 -28.88
C GLN A 445 3.91 26.57 -28.01
N GLY A 446 3.72 27.85 -28.34
CA GLY A 446 4.32 28.95 -27.59
C GLY A 446 5.85 28.79 -27.50
N PRO A 447 6.44 28.75 -26.30
CA PRO A 447 7.88 28.56 -26.11
C PRO A 447 8.39 27.13 -26.37
N ALA A 448 7.50 26.17 -26.65
CA ALA A 448 7.84 24.77 -26.94
C ALA A 448 8.76 24.14 -25.88
N LEU A 449 8.34 24.19 -24.62
CA LEU A 449 9.13 23.76 -23.46
C LEU A 449 9.44 22.25 -23.45
N ARG A 450 8.63 21.43 -24.15
CA ARG A 450 8.78 19.96 -24.25
C ARG A 450 8.92 19.26 -22.90
N ALA A 451 8.13 19.69 -21.92
CA ALA A 451 8.08 19.13 -20.57
C ALA A 451 7.31 17.79 -20.50
N VAL A 452 6.26 17.63 -21.29
CA VAL A 452 5.40 16.43 -21.34
C VAL A 452 5.68 15.70 -22.64
N ILE A 453 6.16 14.47 -22.56
CA ILE A 453 6.47 13.64 -23.73
C ILE A 453 5.23 12.88 -24.21
N GLU A 454 4.31 12.56 -23.31
CA GLU A 454 3.08 11.85 -23.64
C GLU A 454 1.95 12.21 -22.67
N ILE A 455 0.74 12.38 -23.18
CA ILE A 455 -0.47 12.54 -22.37
C ILE A 455 -1.14 11.17 -22.17
N ASN A 456 -1.72 10.92 -20.99
CA ASN A 456 -2.46 9.69 -20.76
C ASN A 456 -3.85 9.79 -21.43
N PRO A 457 -4.15 8.99 -22.48
CA PRO A 457 -5.44 9.06 -23.17
C PRO A 457 -6.62 8.64 -22.27
N SER A 458 -6.36 7.90 -21.19
CA SER A 458 -7.37 7.48 -20.22
C SER A 458 -7.59 8.48 -19.08
N ALA A 459 -6.83 9.59 -18.99
CA ALA A 459 -6.89 10.49 -17.83
C ALA A 459 -8.28 11.09 -17.61
N LEU A 460 -8.98 11.50 -18.67
CA LEU A 460 -10.35 12.03 -18.57
C LEU A 460 -11.36 10.98 -18.09
N LYS A 461 -11.22 9.74 -18.55
CA LYS A 461 -12.06 8.62 -18.11
C LYS A 461 -11.82 8.32 -16.64
N GLN A 462 -10.56 8.23 -16.22
CA GLN A 462 -10.16 8.02 -14.83
C GLN A 462 -10.66 9.15 -13.92
N ALA A 463 -10.58 10.40 -14.39
CA ALA A 463 -11.11 11.56 -13.68
C ALA A 463 -12.62 11.44 -13.44
N ALA A 464 -13.38 11.08 -14.48
CA ALA A 464 -14.83 10.89 -14.37
C ALA A 464 -15.20 9.75 -13.40
N GLU A 465 -14.45 8.65 -13.41
CA GLU A 465 -14.61 7.53 -12.47
C GLU A 465 -14.33 7.97 -11.02
N LEU A 466 -13.28 8.76 -10.79
CA LEU A 466 -12.93 9.27 -9.47
C LEU A 466 -13.90 10.34 -8.98
N ASP A 467 -14.47 11.16 -9.86
CA ASP A 467 -15.53 12.11 -9.52
C ASP A 467 -16.81 11.39 -9.11
N LEU A 468 -17.17 10.32 -9.85
CA LEU A 468 -18.29 9.44 -9.50
C LEU A 468 -18.05 8.77 -8.14
N GLU A 469 -16.85 8.24 -7.92
CA GLU A 469 -16.44 7.62 -6.66
C GLU A 469 -16.51 8.61 -5.50
N ARG A 470 -15.96 9.82 -5.67
CA ARG A 470 -16.00 10.88 -4.64
C ARG A 470 -17.44 11.16 -4.21
N ARG A 471 -18.37 11.22 -5.15
CA ARG A 471 -19.80 11.47 -4.88
C ARG A 471 -20.50 10.32 -4.17
N ILE A 472 -20.13 9.07 -4.47
CA ILE A 472 -20.84 7.88 -3.97
C ILE A 472 -20.20 7.31 -2.70
N LEU A 473 -18.88 7.17 -2.69
CA LEU A 473 -18.09 6.49 -1.66
C LEU A 473 -17.23 7.43 -0.83
N GLY A 474 -17.06 8.69 -1.27
CA GLY A 474 -16.10 9.63 -0.70
C GLY A 474 -14.68 9.47 -1.30
N PRO A 475 -13.75 10.38 -0.99
CA PRO A 475 -12.39 10.32 -1.51
C PRO A 475 -11.59 9.17 -0.87
N ARG A 476 -10.67 8.56 -1.64
CA ARG A 476 -9.72 7.54 -1.15
C ARG A 476 -8.67 8.10 -0.20
N GLY A 477 -8.39 9.40 -0.30
CA GLY A 477 -7.38 10.10 0.50
C GLY A 477 -7.01 11.45 -0.12
N PRO A 478 -5.91 12.07 0.35
CA PRO A 478 -5.50 13.43 -0.05
C PRO A 478 -5.16 13.60 -1.54
N LEU A 479 -4.89 12.51 -2.26
CA LEU A 479 -4.58 12.55 -3.70
C LEU A 479 -5.76 12.18 -4.61
N HIS A 480 -6.95 11.93 -4.05
CA HIS A 480 -8.12 11.52 -4.82
C HIS A 480 -8.51 12.56 -5.88
N GLY A 481 -8.49 12.21 -7.16
CA GLY A 481 -8.79 13.12 -8.27
C GLY A 481 -7.68 14.13 -8.62
N ILE A 482 -6.48 13.99 -8.05
CA ILE A 482 -5.37 14.94 -8.28
C ILE A 482 -4.48 14.48 -9.45
N PRO A 483 -4.28 15.31 -10.49
CA PRO A 483 -3.42 14.97 -11.62
C PRO A 483 -1.92 15.09 -11.32
N ILE A 484 -1.17 14.00 -11.53
CA ILE A 484 0.27 13.88 -11.29
C ILE A 484 0.98 13.43 -12.58
N LEU A 485 2.11 14.06 -12.90
CA LEU A 485 3.00 13.63 -13.98
C LEU A 485 4.03 12.61 -13.49
N LEU A 486 4.35 11.62 -14.31
CA LEU A 486 5.42 10.65 -14.02
C LEU A 486 6.55 10.83 -15.00
N LYS A 487 7.80 10.83 -14.56
CA LYS A 487 8.95 10.75 -15.48
C LYS A 487 8.81 9.52 -16.40
N ASP A 488 9.19 9.66 -17.67
CA ASP A 488 8.94 8.62 -18.69
C ASP A 488 9.63 7.28 -18.41
N ASN A 489 10.61 7.25 -17.50
CA ASN A 489 11.29 6.03 -17.09
C ASN A 489 10.54 5.22 -16.01
N ILE A 490 9.35 5.67 -15.61
CA ILE A 490 8.48 4.98 -14.64
C ILE A 490 7.39 4.25 -15.42
N ALA A 491 7.36 2.91 -15.34
CA ALA A 491 6.42 2.09 -16.09
C ALA A 491 4.96 2.39 -15.69
N THR A 492 4.12 2.48 -16.70
CA THR A 492 2.66 2.48 -16.58
C THR A 492 2.10 1.49 -17.59
N LEU A 493 0.93 0.89 -17.33
CA LEU A 493 0.21 0.01 -18.28
C LEU A 493 -0.09 0.66 -19.64
N HIS A 494 0.26 1.93 -19.81
CA HIS A 494 0.34 2.63 -21.09
C HIS A 494 1.67 3.43 -21.10
N SER A 495 2.59 3.01 -21.96
CA SER A 495 3.79 3.68 -22.50
C SER A 495 5.13 3.72 -21.76
N ASP A 496 6.19 3.67 -22.59
CA ASP A 496 7.63 3.78 -22.33
C ASP A 496 8.30 4.80 -23.30
N GLY A 497 9.44 5.36 -22.87
CA GLY A 497 10.31 6.29 -23.63
C GLY A 497 11.44 5.63 -24.43
N SER A 498 12.31 6.46 -25.05
CA SER A 498 13.26 6.13 -26.16
C SER A 498 12.57 5.45 -27.35
N PHE A 499 13.04 5.65 -28.58
CA PHE A 499 12.49 4.90 -29.71
C PHE A 499 12.78 3.41 -29.59
N ALA A 500 13.87 3.05 -28.91
CA ALA A 500 14.26 1.66 -28.68
C ALA A 500 13.25 0.85 -27.86
N LEU A 501 12.51 1.47 -26.94
CA LEU A 501 11.47 0.80 -26.14
C LEU A 501 10.06 1.29 -26.48
N LEU A 502 9.89 2.09 -27.53
CA LEU A 502 8.59 2.65 -27.89
C LEU A 502 7.59 1.54 -28.22
N GLY A 503 6.46 1.55 -27.52
CA GLY A 503 5.40 0.56 -27.68
C GLY A 503 5.62 -0.74 -26.91
N SER A 504 6.67 -0.83 -26.08
CA SER A 504 6.88 -2.00 -25.21
C SER A 504 5.72 -2.20 -24.24
N VAL A 505 5.46 -3.46 -23.90
CA VAL A 505 4.37 -3.87 -23.00
C VAL A 505 4.96 -4.28 -21.66
N VAL A 506 4.74 -3.45 -20.66
CA VAL A 506 5.11 -3.75 -19.28
C VAL A 506 4.11 -4.73 -18.65
N PRO A 507 4.56 -5.64 -17.77
CA PRO A 507 3.64 -6.61 -17.14
C PRO A 507 2.66 -5.97 -16.15
N ARG A 508 2.94 -4.74 -15.67
CA ARG A 508 2.14 -3.98 -14.69
C ARG A 508 2.69 -2.57 -14.51
N ASP A 509 1.92 -1.71 -13.84
CA ASP A 509 2.38 -0.40 -13.35
C ASP A 509 3.61 -0.57 -12.43
N ALA A 510 4.54 0.40 -12.47
CA ALA A 510 5.58 0.55 -11.46
C ALA A 510 4.94 0.62 -10.06
N HIS A 511 5.63 0.15 -9.02
CA HIS A 511 5.05 0.09 -7.67
C HIS A 511 4.51 1.46 -7.22
N VAL A 512 5.32 2.50 -7.38
CA VAL A 512 4.97 3.88 -7.04
C VAL A 512 3.76 4.41 -7.83
N ALA A 513 3.65 4.05 -9.11
CA ALA A 513 2.51 4.41 -9.95
C ALA A 513 1.23 3.67 -9.50
N ALA A 514 1.34 2.39 -9.16
CA ALA A 514 0.25 1.61 -8.59
C ALA A 514 -0.23 2.19 -7.25
N LYS A 515 0.67 2.62 -6.37
CA LYS A 515 0.30 3.27 -5.10
C LYS A 515 -0.40 4.61 -5.31
N LEU A 516 0.08 5.44 -6.25
CA LEU A 516 -0.60 6.69 -6.62
C LEU A 516 -2.02 6.43 -7.13
N ARG A 517 -2.19 5.47 -8.03
CA ARG A 517 -3.50 5.06 -8.55
C ARG A 517 -4.41 4.53 -7.44
N ALA A 518 -3.87 3.73 -6.53
CA ALA A 518 -4.61 3.20 -5.37
C ALA A 518 -5.08 4.34 -4.44
N ALA A 519 -4.26 5.38 -4.26
CA ALA A 519 -4.62 6.58 -3.51
C ALA A 519 -5.61 7.52 -4.25
N GLY A 520 -6.01 7.16 -5.48
CA GLY A 520 -6.94 7.92 -6.29
C GLY A 520 -6.30 9.07 -7.09
N ALA A 521 -4.97 9.11 -7.21
CA ALA A 521 -4.32 10.08 -8.09
C ALA A 521 -4.56 9.72 -9.57
N ILE A 522 -4.65 10.76 -10.41
CA ILE A 522 -4.76 10.61 -11.87
C ILE A 522 -3.36 10.73 -12.45
N LEU A 523 -2.90 9.67 -13.12
CA LEU A 523 -1.63 9.73 -13.84
C LEU A 523 -1.87 10.54 -15.13
N LEU A 524 -1.49 11.81 -15.13
CA LEU A 524 -1.86 12.76 -16.19
C LEU A 524 -1.14 12.44 -17.52
N GLY A 525 0.06 11.90 -17.43
CA GLY A 525 0.93 11.62 -18.57
C GLY A 525 2.37 11.40 -18.13
N LYS A 526 3.25 11.35 -19.12
CA LYS A 526 4.68 11.13 -18.97
C LYS A 526 5.45 12.44 -19.18
N ALA A 527 6.33 12.75 -18.26
CA ALA A 527 7.24 13.87 -18.32
C ALA A 527 8.52 13.48 -19.08
N ASN A 528 8.97 14.37 -19.97
CA ASN A 528 10.22 14.21 -20.70
C ASN A 528 11.43 14.15 -19.73
N LEU A 529 12.54 13.60 -20.21
CA LEU A 529 13.75 13.40 -19.43
C LEU A 529 15.00 13.57 -20.30
N SER A 530 16.15 13.75 -19.67
CA SER A 530 17.42 13.39 -20.31
C SER A 530 17.40 11.89 -20.59
N GLU A 531 17.63 11.51 -21.83
CA GLU A 531 17.50 10.14 -22.31
C GLU A 531 18.29 9.14 -21.47
N TRP A 532 17.69 7.97 -21.21
CA TRP A 532 18.26 6.95 -20.33
C TRP A 532 18.70 7.51 -18.98
N ALA A 533 17.89 8.41 -18.44
CA ALA A 533 18.16 9.15 -17.21
C ALA A 533 19.55 9.85 -17.21
N HIS A 534 19.99 10.34 -18.38
CA HIS A 534 21.28 10.98 -18.64
C HIS A 534 22.49 10.02 -18.66
N PHE A 535 22.25 8.72 -18.79
CA PHE A 535 23.29 7.69 -18.75
C PHE A 535 23.70 7.14 -20.12
N ARG A 536 23.29 7.81 -21.21
CA ARG A 536 23.66 7.40 -22.57
C ARG A 536 25.10 7.78 -22.94
N GLY A 537 25.46 9.02 -22.67
CA GLY A 537 26.72 9.67 -23.05
C GLY A 537 26.67 11.15 -22.70
N ASN A 538 27.61 11.94 -23.21
CA ASN A 538 27.60 13.39 -23.13
C ASN A 538 26.53 14.00 -24.05
N VAL A 539 25.29 13.98 -23.56
CA VAL A 539 24.10 14.49 -24.24
C VAL A 539 23.54 15.64 -23.40
N PRO A 540 23.12 16.77 -23.99
CA PRO A 540 22.50 17.87 -23.26
C PRO A 540 21.36 17.44 -22.32
N SER A 541 21.33 18.05 -21.13
CA SER A 541 20.23 17.83 -20.17
C SER A 541 18.87 18.17 -20.78
N GLY A 542 17.87 17.32 -20.51
CA GLY A 542 16.49 17.47 -21.00
C GLY A 542 16.25 17.02 -22.44
N PHE A 543 17.25 16.48 -23.15
CA PHE A 543 17.04 15.87 -24.47
C PHE A 543 16.71 14.38 -24.37
N SER A 544 15.73 13.96 -25.15
CA SER A 544 15.56 12.58 -25.61
C SER A 544 15.23 12.56 -27.11
N GLY A 545 15.58 11.50 -27.84
CA GLY A 545 15.25 11.36 -29.26
C GLY A 545 13.74 11.49 -29.49
N ARG A 546 12.95 10.83 -28.63
CA ARG A 546 11.47 10.87 -28.69
C ARG A 546 10.87 12.23 -28.28
N GLY A 547 11.32 12.81 -27.16
CA GLY A 547 10.73 14.03 -26.60
C GLY A 547 11.30 15.33 -27.16
N GLY A 548 12.47 15.25 -27.81
CA GLY A 548 13.30 16.38 -28.18
C GLY A 548 13.89 17.10 -26.97
N GLN A 549 14.43 18.30 -27.22
CA GLN A 549 15.11 19.12 -26.20
C GLN A 549 14.10 19.88 -25.33
N ALA A 550 13.95 19.47 -24.07
CA ALA A 550 13.24 20.24 -23.05
C ALA A 550 14.06 21.48 -22.63
N THR A 551 13.37 22.58 -22.29
CA THR A 551 14.02 23.83 -21.86
C THR A 551 13.36 24.42 -20.62
N SER A 552 14.14 25.13 -19.81
CA SER A 552 13.67 25.77 -18.57
C SER A 552 12.57 26.81 -18.84
N ALA A 553 11.60 26.91 -17.94
CA ALA A 553 10.57 27.96 -17.96
C ALA A 553 11.05 29.31 -17.37
N TYR A 554 12.22 29.36 -16.73
CA TYR A 554 12.72 30.57 -16.05
C TYR A 554 13.75 31.35 -16.88
N VAL A 555 14.43 30.67 -17.81
CA VAL A 555 15.36 31.28 -18.75
C VAL A 555 15.00 30.78 -20.14
N PRO A 556 14.74 31.65 -21.14
CA PRO A 556 14.47 31.21 -22.51
C PRO A 556 15.61 30.38 -23.08
N GLN A 557 15.29 29.17 -23.56
CA GLN A 557 16.27 28.14 -23.97
C GLN A 557 17.27 27.78 -22.85
N GLY A 558 16.91 28.01 -21.58
CA GLY A 558 17.73 27.67 -20.43
C GLY A 558 17.81 26.16 -20.24
N ASP A 559 18.93 25.71 -19.68
CA ASP A 559 19.10 24.33 -19.26
C ASP A 559 18.12 24.03 -18.11
N PRO A 560 17.19 23.07 -18.26
CA PRO A 560 16.32 22.65 -17.17
C PRO A 560 17.04 21.74 -16.16
N SER A 561 18.31 21.41 -16.41
CA SER A 561 19.04 20.28 -15.84
C SER A 561 18.29 18.97 -16.07
N GLY A 562 18.61 17.93 -15.31
CA GLY A 562 18.07 16.60 -15.54
C GLY A 562 18.60 15.59 -14.52
N SER A 563 18.22 14.32 -14.66
CA SER A 563 17.44 13.80 -15.78
C SER A 563 15.92 13.96 -15.66
N SER A 564 15.35 14.31 -14.50
CA SER A 564 13.89 14.53 -14.35
C SER A 564 13.42 15.90 -14.87
N SER A 565 13.89 16.30 -16.06
CA SER A 565 13.74 17.64 -16.63
C SER A 565 12.28 18.04 -16.83
N GLY A 566 11.48 17.18 -17.46
CA GLY A 566 10.05 17.43 -17.71
C GLY A 566 9.22 17.50 -16.44
N SER A 567 9.53 16.67 -15.44
CA SER A 567 8.89 16.69 -14.13
C SER A 567 9.14 18.03 -13.44
N GLY A 568 10.36 18.56 -13.56
CA GLY A 568 10.75 19.89 -13.10
C GLY A 568 10.01 21.01 -13.83
N ILE A 569 10.08 21.05 -15.16
CA ILE A 569 9.46 22.12 -15.95
C ILE A 569 7.94 22.12 -15.76
N GLY A 570 7.28 20.97 -15.96
CA GLY A 570 5.83 20.86 -15.95
C GLY A 570 5.21 21.24 -14.61
N THR A 571 5.81 20.80 -13.51
CA THR A 571 5.30 21.13 -12.17
C THR A 571 5.51 22.60 -11.81
N SER A 572 6.60 23.22 -12.31
CA SER A 572 6.99 24.60 -11.96
C SER A 572 6.03 25.69 -12.47
N ILE A 573 5.30 25.43 -13.55
CA ILE A 573 4.35 26.36 -14.17
C ILE A 573 2.90 25.84 -14.15
N GLY A 574 2.63 24.83 -13.32
CA GLY A 574 1.28 24.30 -13.13
C GLY A 574 0.74 23.54 -14.32
N LEU A 575 1.54 22.67 -14.97
CA LEU A 575 1.04 21.69 -15.94
C LEU A 575 0.52 20.41 -15.27
N ALA A 576 0.81 20.24 -13.98
CA ALA A 576 0.27 19.20 -13.10
C ALA A 576 0.34 19.67 -11.64
N ALA A 577 -0.39 18.99 -10.75
CA ALA A 577 -0.38 19.32 -9.33
C ALA A 577 0.98 18.99 -8.69
N ALA A 578 1.56 17.85 -9.05
CA ALA A 578 2.91 17.41 -8.68
C ALA A 578 3.48 16.47 -9.75
N ALA A 579 4.73 16.05 -9.60
CA ALA A 579 5.32 15.02 -10.43
C ALA A 579 6.18 14.04 -9.62
N LEU A 580 6.43 12.86 -10.19
CA LEU A 580 7.51 11.98 -9.77
C LEU A 580 8.74 12.17 -10.66
N GLY A 581 9.91 12.21 -10.03
CA GLY A 581 11.21 12.08 -10.67
C GLY A 581 11.94 10.84 -10.16
N THR A 582 13.08 10.56 -10.77
CA THR A 582 13.98 9.48 -10.35
C THR A 582 15.39 10.03 -10.25
N GLU A 583 16.13 9.60 -9.22
CA GLU A 583 17.49 10.06 -8.96
C GLU A 583 18.44 8.90 -8.70
N THR A 584 19.53 8.89 -9.48
CA THR A 584 20.76 8.12 -9.24
C THR A 584 21.76 9.05 -8.55
N ASP A 585 22.16 10.12 -9.25
CA ASP A 585 22.87 11.27 -8.69
C ASP A 585 22.29 12.58 -9.27
N GLY A 586 21.71 13.42 -8.40
CA GLY A 586 21.21 14.76 -8.72
C GLY A 586 19.95 14.85 -9.58
N SER A 587 19.45 13.74 -10.13
CA SER A 587 18.39 13.75 -11.15
C SER A 587 16.98 14.14 -10.68
N ILE A 588 16.74 14.37 -9.39
CA ILE A 588 15.57 15.04 -8.79
C ILE A 588 15.99 16.41 -8.24
N ILE A 589 17.08 16.44 -7.48
CA ILE A 589 17.55 17.64 -6.76
C ILE A 589 17.97 18.76 -7.72
N SER A 590 18.74 18.44 -8.76
CA SER A 590 19.25 19.40 -9.75
C SER A 590 18.14 20.00 -10.63
N PRO A 591 17.22 19.23 -11.25
CA PRO A 591 16.12 19.82 -11.99
C PRO A 591 15.14 20.57 -11.08
N SER A 592 14.92 20.16 -9.82
CA SER A 592 14.14 20.97 -8.87
C SER A 592 14.81 22.31 -8.56
N ASN A 593 16.13 22.33 -8.39
CA ASN A 593 16.93 23.54 -8.21
C ASN A 593 16.78 24.52 -9.41
N MET A 594 16.83 23.99 -10.64
CA MET A 594 16.78 24.78 -11.88
C MET A 594 15.37 25.18 -12.32
N ASN A 595 14.33 24.57 -11.75
CA ASN A 595 12.93 24.86 -12.07
C ASN A 595 12.14 25.38 -10.86
N ASN A 596 12.81 25.90 -9.82
CA ASN A 596 12.18 26.59 -8.70
C ASN A 596 11.16 25.71 -7.94
N LEU A 597 11.51 24.44 -7.69
CA LEU A 597 10.67 23.46 -7.00
C LEU A 597 11.31 22.93 -5.72
N VAL A 598 10.47 22.28 -4.92
CA VAL A 598 10.89 21.31 -3.91
C VAL A 598 11.09 19.96 -4.58
N GLY A 599 12.20 19.30 -4.28
CA GLY A 599 12.49 17.93 -4.68
C GLY A 599 12.96 17.12 -3.47
N ILE A 600 12.37 15.94 -3.27
CA ILE A 600 12.82 15.01 -2.24
C ILE A 600 13.45 13.82 -2.95
N LYS A 601 14.76 13.64 -2.78
CA LYS A 601 15.44 12.37 -3.04
C LYS A 601 15.39 11.58 -1.74
N PRO A 602 14.57 10.52 -1.62
CA PRO A 602 14.54 9.75 -0.39
C PRO A 602 15.75 8.81 -0.28
N THR A 603 15.89 8.19 0.89
CA THR A 603 16.81 7.09 1.16
C THR A 603 16.57 5.98 0.14
N VAL A 604 17.63 5.40 -0.41
CA VAL A 604 17.53 4.24 -1.30
C VAL A 604 16.88 3.10 -0.52
N GLY A 605 15.76 2.63 -1.05
CA GLY A 605 14.89 1.67 -0.37
C GLY A 605 13.70 2.28 0.34
N LEU A 606 13.53 3.59 0.53
CA LEU A 606 12.26 4.11 1.09
C LEU A 606 11.08 3.95 0.11
N THR A 607 11.34 4.18 -1.17
CA THR A 607 10.38 4.00 -2.27
C THR A 607 10.86 2.87 -3.18
N SER A 608 9.93 2.05 -3.66
CA SER A 608 10.25 0.93 -4.55
C SER A 608 10.66 1.43 -5.94
N ARG A 609 11.70 0.82 -6.51
CA ARG A 609 12.17 1.02 -7.89
C ARG A 609 11.63 -0.04 -8.86
N ALA A 610 10.81 -0.98 -8.39
CA ALA A 610 10.26 -2.02 -9.25
C ALA A 610 9.36 -1.42 -10.35
N GLY A 611 9.68 -1.74 -11.61
CA GLY A 611 9.04 -1.17 -12.80
C GLY A 611 9.55 0.22 -13.19
N VAL A 612 10.76 0.59 -12.78
CA VAL A 612 11.44 1.83 -13.23
C VAL A 612 12.66 1.41 -14.05
N ILE A 613 12.87 2.03 -15.22
CA ILE A 613 14.09 1.81 -16.01
C ILE A 613 15.29 2.28 -15.17
N PRO A 614 16.23 1.38 -14.84
CA PRO A 614 17.28 1.63 -13.84
C PRO A 614 18.54 2.28 -14.44
N ILE A 615 19.38 2.83 -13.56
CA ILE A 615 20.82 3.06 -13.76
C ILE A 615 21.62 2.25 -12.74
N SER A 616 21.34 2.44 -11.45
CA SER A 616 22.08 1.77 -10.38
C SER A 616 21.15 1.37 -9.25
N VAL A 617 20.98 0.07 -9.06
CA VAL A 617 20.30 -0.53 -7.90
C VAL A 617 20.78 0.04 -6.54
N HIS A 618 22.04 0.49 -6.44
CA HIS A 618 22.64 1.03 -5.22
C HIS A 618 22.29 2.50 -4.94
N GLN A 619 21.95 3.28 -5.95
CA GLN A 619 21.73 4.73 -5.83
C GLN A 619 20.32 5.17 -6.23
N ASP A 620 19.66 4.40 -7.10
CA ASP A 620 18.38 4.75 -7.69
C ASP A 620 17.27 4.86 -6.65
N THR A 621 16.47 5.90 -6.79
CA THR A 621 15.27 6.11 -5.98
C THR A 621 14.22 6.92 -6.72
N VAL A 622 12.95 6.74 -6.35
CA VAL A 622 11.83 7.55 -6.87
C VAL A 622 11.42 8.57 -5.83
N GLY A 623 11.30 9.83 -6.22
CA GLY A 623 10.95 10.90 -5.30
C GLY A 623 10.00 11.94 -5.88
N PRO A 624 9.25 12.65 -5.02
CA PRO A 624 8.32 13.68 -5.45
C PRO A 624 9.04 14.99 -5.80
N MET A 625 8.47 15.67 -6.80
CA MET A 625 8.80 17.04 -7.19
C MET A 625 7.52 17.87 -7.13
N ALA A 626 7.51 18.92 -6.31
CA ALA A 626 6.32 19.74 -6.07
C ALA A 626 6.65 21.20 -5.82
N ARG A 627 5.64 22.07 -5.87
CA ARG A 627 5.79 23.52 -5.66
C ARG A 627 6.01 23.89 -4.19
N SER A 628 5.55 23.04 -3.28
CA SER A 628 5.67 23.22 -1.83
C SER A 628 6.20 21.96 -1.14
N VAL A 629 6.78 22.13 0.06
CA VAL A 629 7.18 20.99 0.91
C VAL A 629 5.98 20.18 1.35
N ALA A 630 4.84 20.84 1.58
CA ALA A 630 3.59 20.17 1.95
C ALA A 630 3.12 19.20 0.86
N ASP A 631 3.12 19.61 -0.41
CA ASP A 631 2.70 18.77 -1.53
C ASP A 631 3.69 17.63 -1.75
N ALA A 632 5.01 17.90 -1.66
CA ALA A 632 6.03 16.86 -1.78
C ALA A 632 5.89 15.80 -0.66
N ALA A 633 5.65 16.22 0.58
CA ALA A 633 5.42 15.32 1.70
C ALA A 633 4.15 14.48 1.54
N ALA A 634 3.07 15.07 1.03
CA ALA A 634 1.82 14.36 0.76
C ALA A 634 2.00 13.26 -0.30
N VAL A 635 2.77 13.53 -1.35
CA VAL A 635 3.10 12.52 -2.37
C VAL A 635 4.03 11.45 -1.80
N LEU A 636 5.07 11.83 -1.05
CA LEU A 636 5.99 10.87 -0.41
C LEU A 636 5.27 9.89 0.52
N ALA A 637 4.33 10.39 1.32
CA ALA A 637 3.53 9.58 2.24
C ALA A 637 2.74 8.47 1.51
N VAL A 638 2.35 8.70 0.25
CA VAL A 638 1.66 7.70 -0.56
C VAL A 638 2.63 6.70 -1.18
N ILE A 639 3.76 7.16 -1.74
CA ILE A 639 4.66 6.28 -2.51
C ILE A 639 5.63 5.47 -1.64
N ALA A 640 5.94 5.92 -0.42
CA ALA A 640 6.88 5.25 0.50
C ALA A 640 6.32 3.94 1.08
N GLY A 641 7.10 2.86 1.08
CA GLY A 641 6.68 1.57 1.63
C GLY A 641 7.41 0.37 1.01
N ARG A 642 7.21 -0.79 1.62
CA ARG A 642 7.85 -2.06 1.22
C ARG A 642 7.25 -2.64 -0.05
N ASP A 643 8.11 -3.20 -0.91
CA ASP A 643 7.73 -3.95 -2.10
C ASP A 643 8.58 -5.23 -2.19
N PRO A 644 7.99 -6.43 -2.22
CA PRO A 644 8.75 -7.67 -2.32
C PRO A 644 9.56 -7.82 -3.62
N ARG A 645 9.27 -7.01 -4.65
CA ARG A 645 10.04 -6.98 -5.91
C ARG A 645 11.31 -6.14 -5.81
N ASP A 646 11.51 -5.45 -4.70
CA ASP A 646 12.64 -4.56 -4.48
C ASP A 646 13.20 -4.79 -3.07
N ASN A 647 14.30 -5.55 -3.01
CA ASN A 647 14.89 -6.01 -1.75
C ASN A 647 15.43 -4.89 -0.85
N PHE A 648 15.81 -3.74 -1.40
CA PHE A 648 16.26 -2.59 -0.60
C PHE A 648 15.12 -2.00 0.22
N THR A 649 13.86 -2.21 -0.19
CA THR A 649 12.72 -1.71 0.58
C THR A 649 12.57 -2.38 1.95
N PHE A 650 13.16 -3.56 2.14
CA PHE A 650 13.18 -4.21 3.44
C PHE A 650 14.09 -3.53 4.47
N ALA A 651 14.99 -2.64 4.03
CA ALA A 651 15.84 -1.84 4.93
C ALA A 651 15.05 -0.73 5.66
N GLN A 652 13.83 -0.42 5.21
CA GLN A 652 12.98 0.59 5.84
C GLN A 652 12.65 0.25 7.30
N PRO A 653 12.48 1.28 8.16
CA PRO A 653 11.87 1.11 9.48
C PRO A 653 10.56 0.32 9.42
N LEU A 654 10.24 -0.41 10.50
CA LEU A 654 9.00 -1.21 10.56
C LEU A 654 7.74 -0.37 10.31
N ILE A 655 7.74 0.88 10.76
CA ILE A 655 6.67 1.85 10.54
C ILE A 655 7.27 3.02 9.77
N VAL A 656 6.81 3.21 8.53
CA VAL A 656 7.13 4.40 7.75
C VAL A 656 6.32 5.58 8.33
N PRO A 657 6.97 6.70 8.68
CA PRO A 657 6.27 7.87 9.20
C PRO A 657 5.28 8.46 8.20
N ASP A 658 4.18 9.01 8.70
CA ASP A 658 3.33 9.90 7.91
C ASP A 658 4.04 11.26 7.77
N TYR A 659 4.68 11.47 6.63
CA TYR A 659 5.48 12.67 6.34
C TYR A 659 4.68 13.97 6.38
N THR A 660 3.36 13.95 6.26
CA THR A 660 2.55 15.16 6.41
C THR A 660 2.57 15.70 7.85
N LYS A 661 2.90 14.86 8.84
CA LYS A 661 3.05 15.27 10.25
C LYS A 661 4.38 15.97 10.54
N ALA A 662 5.31 15.97 9.59
CA ALA A 662 6.57 16.72 9.70
C ALA A 662 6.39 18.22 9.43
N LEU A 663 5.25 18.64 8.86
CA LEU A 663 4.95 20.02 8.46
C LEU A 663 4.75 20.95 9.67
N LYS A 664 5.85 21.33 10.31
CA LYS A 664 5.89 22.16 11.52
C LYS A 664 6.59 23.49 11.23
N PRO A 665 5.91 24.65 11.37
CA PRO A 665 6.54 25.96 11.14
C PRO A 665 7.74 26.24 12.06
N ASP A 666 7.79 25.61 13.23
CA ASP A 666 8.88 25.70 14.20
C ASP A 666 9.89 24.54 14.13
N GLY A 667 9.88 23.76 13.05
CA GLY A 667 10.72 22.58 12.86
C GLY A 667 12.22 22.80 12.97
N LEU A 668 12.71 24.04 12.82
CA LEU A 668 14.13 24.41 12.97
C LEU A 668 14.55 24.76 14.40
N LYS A 669 13.61 24.86 15.35
CA LYS A 669 13.92 25.28 16.72
C LYS A 669 14.76 24.23 17.45
N GLY A 670 15.97 24.62 17.88
CA GLY A 670 16.89 23.74 18.61
C GLY A 670 17.71 22.79 17.73
N VAL A 671 17.50 22.82 16.41
CA VAL A 671 18.19 21.97 15.43
C VAL A 671 19.63 22.45 15.23
N ARG A 672 20.55 21.52 14.99
CA ARG A 672 21.98 21.78 14.72
C ARG A 672 22.30 21.41 13.28
N LEU A 673 22.67 22.39 12.46
CA LEU A 673 22.96 22.21 11.04
C LEU A 673 24.42 22.53 10.73
N GLY A 674 25.09 21.67 9.95
CA GLY A 674 26.48 21.85 9.55
C GLY A 674 26.64 22.37 8.13
N VAL A 675 27.61 23.25 7.89
CA VAL A 675 27.95 23.77 6.55
C VAL A 675 29.31 23.22 6.11
N PRO A 676 29.37 22.28 5.15
CA PRO A 676 30.63 21.69 4.68
C PRO A 676 31.28 22.60 3.62
N ARG A 677 32.00 23.64 4.07
CA ARG A 677 32.58 24.72 3.24
C ARG A 677 33.49 24.26 2.10
N LYS A 678 34.17 23.10 2.21
CA LYS A 678 35.00 22.57 1.13
C LYS A 678 34.22 22.31 -0.17
N PHE A 679 32.97 21.87 -0.09
CA PHE A 679 32.09 21.67 -1.25
C PHE A 679 31.71 22.99 -1.95
N LEU A 680 31.79 24.11 -1.24
CA LEU A 680 31.29 25.41 -1.72
C LEU A 680 32.34 26.18 -2.54
N THR A 681 33.56 25.67 -2.65
CA THR A 681 34.68 26.34 -3.35
C THR A 681 34.44 26.56 -4.84
N ARG A 682 33.57 25.77 -5.47
CA ARG A 682 33.23 25.86 -6.90
C ARG A 682 31.86 26.51 -7.16
N VAL A 683 31.18 26.98 -6.12
CA VAL A 683 29.85 27.57 -6.24
C VAL A 683 29.96 29.01 -6.75
N ASN A 684 29.06 29.39 -7.67
CA ASN A 684 28.96 30.75 -8.19
C ASN A 684 28.86 31.78 -7.04
N SER A 685 29.57 32.91 -7.14
CA SER A 685 29.64 33.91 -6.07
C SER A 685 28.29 34.50 -5.66
N ASN A 686 27.35 34.66 -6.60
CA ASN A 686 26.00 35.15 -6.30
C ASN A 686 25.21 34.11 -5.49
N ILE A 687 25.34 32.82 -5.85
CA ILE A 687 24.72 31.72 -5.12
C ILE A 687 25.33 31.63 -3.71
N LEU A 688 26.66 31.68 -3.60
CA LEU A 688 27.37 31.61 -2.32
C LEU A 688 27.02 32.78 -1.39
N SER A 689 26.96 34.01 -1.93
CA SER A 689 26.56 35.18 -1.16
C SER A 689 25.14 35.06 -0.63
N THR A 690 24.23 34.55 -1.47
CA THR A 690 22.84 34.34 -1.09
C THR A 690 22.75 33.23 -0.03
N PHE A 691 23.50 32.13 -0.19
CA PHE A 691 23.55 31.02 0.77
C PHE A 691 24.02 31.49 2.14
N ASN A 692 25.03 32.33 2.20
CA ASN A 692 25.53 32.87 3.47
C ASN A 692 24.46 33.69 4.20
N ALA A 693 23.67 34.48 3.47
CA ALA A 693 22.55 35.22 4.06
C ALA A 693 21.42 34.29 4.57
N SER A 694 21.36 33.05 4.06
CA SER A 694 20.43 31.99 4.47
C SER A 694 20.67 31.46 5.86
N LEU A 695 21.94 31.38 6.22
CA LEU A 695 22.35 30.93 7.53
C LEU A 695 21.80 31.86 8.63
N ASP A 696 21.70 33.17 8.37
CA ASP A 696 21.14 34.11 9.34
C ASP A 696 19.63 33.96 9.54
N ILE A 697 18.89 33.67 8.45
CA ILE A 697 17.45 33.40 8.55
C ILE A 697 17.23 32.09 9.32
N ILE A 698 18.00 31.04 9.01
CA ILE A 698 17.91 29.76 9.70
C ILE A 698 18.28 29.89 11.19
N ARG A 699 19.29 30.71 11.54
CA ARG A 699 19.59 31.06 12.93
C ARG A 699 18.42 31.76 13.62
N SER A 700 17.75 32.70 12.93
CA SER A 700 16.60 33.43 13.49
C SER A 700 15.39 32.53 13.77
N LEU A 701 15.28 31.39 13.05
CA LEU A 701 14.27 30.37 13.28
C LEU A 701 14.60 29.41 14.44
N GLY A 702 15.75 29.61 15.10
CA GLY A 702 16.15 28.89 16.30
C GLY A 702 17.11 27.73 16.07
N ALA A 703 17.65 27.57 14.86
CA ALA A 703 18.68 26.57 14.59
C ALA A 703 20.08 27.08 14.94
N THR A 704 20.95 26.16 15.35
CA THR A 704 22.39 26.39 15.55
C THR A 704 23.13 26.00 14.27
N ILE A 705 23.85 26.94 13.67
CA ILE A 705 24.70 26.67 12.50
C ILE A 705 26.14 26.41 12.96
N ILE A 706 26.71 25.28 12.54
CA ILE A 706 28.13 24.93 12.70
C ILE A 706 28.81 25.08 11.35
N ASP A 707 29.74 26.03 11.25
CA ASP A 707 30.36 26.44 9.99
C ASP A 707 31.83 26.85 10.22
N PRO A 708 32.82 26.11 9.69
CA PRO A 708 32.67 24.94 8.82
C PRO A 708 32.37 23.64 9.59
N ALA A 709 31.65 22.73 8.92
CA ALA A 709 31.46 21.33 9.31
C ALA A 709 31.85 20.42 8.12
N ASP A 710 33.14 20.42 7.78
CA ASP A 710 33.66 19.70 6.62
C ASP A 710 33.76 18.20 6.83
N PHE A 711 33.64 17.44 5.72
CA PHE A 711 33.83 16.00 5.72
C PHE A 711 35.30 15.69 6.06
N PRO A 712 35.57 14.76 6.99
CA PRO A 712 36.93 14.39 7.38
C PRO A 712 37.80 14.03 6.17
N ASP A 713 37.27 13.20 5.27
CA ASP A 713 37.99 12.64 4.11
C ASP A 713 37.56 13.26 2.77
N PHE A 714 37.18 14.55 2.76
CA PHE A 714 36.71 15.26 1.57
C PHE A 714 37.65 15.10 0.34
N ALA A 715 38.96 15.16 0.53
CA ALA A 715 39.93 15.05 -0.56
C ALA A 715 39.94 13.66 -1.21
N GLU A 716 39.71 12.60 -0.42
CA GLU A 716 39.58 11.23 -0.92
C GLU A 716 38.26 11.08 -1.70
N LEU A 717 37.17 11.61 -1.16
CA LEU A 717 35.87 11.64 -1.84
C LEU A 717 35.95 12.35 -3.20
N GLU A 718 36.59 13.53 -3.29
CA GLU A 718 36.75 14.29 -4.53
C GLU A 718 37.62 13.55 -5.58
N ALA A 719 38.62 12.81 -5.11
CA ALA A 719 39.52 12.03 -5.97
C ALA A 719 38.92 10.68 -6.42
N SER A 720 37.92 10.17 -5.70
CA SER A 720 37.30 8.87 -5.96
C SER A 720 36.69 8.79 -7.37
N ARG A 721 36.78 7.60 -7.98
CA ARG A 721 36.12 7.24 -9.24
C ARG A 721 35.32 5.95 -9.12
N ASN A 722 35.04 5.53 -7.88
CA ASN A 722 34.33 4.29 -7.59
C ASN A 722 32.88 4.33 -8.09
N GLU A 723 32.19 5.46 -7.92
CA GLU A 723 30.82 5.64 -8.42
C GLU A 723 30.68 5.34 -9.92
N THR A 724 31.65 5.74 -10.74
CA THR A 724 31.65 5.43 -12.18
C THR A 724 31.74 3.92 -12.41
N ILE A 725 32.58 3.21 -11.65
CA ILE A 725 32.70 1.74 -11.74
C ILE A 725 31.38 1.08 -11.33
N VAL A 726 30.76 1.55 -10.24
CA VAL A 726 29.49 1.02 -9.73
C VAL A 726 28.37 1.25 -10.73
N THR A 727 28.11 2.49 -11.11
CA THR A 727 27.00 2.87 -12.00
C THR A 727 27.10 2.26 -13.38
N GLN A 728 28.29 2.21 -14.00
CA GLN A 728 28.45 1.59 -15.32
C GLN A 728 28.24 0.07 -15.29
N THR A 729 28.70 -0.59 -14.20
CA THR A 729 28.52 -2.03 -14.04
C THR A 729 27.08 -2.37 -13.70
N ASP A 730 26.47 -1.64 -12.77
CA ASP A 730 25.05 -1.78 -12.42
C ASP A 730 24.18 -1.56 -13.64
N PHE A 731 24.40 -0.49 -14.42
CA PHE A 731 23.55 -0.16 -15.55
C PHE A 731 23.46 -1.31 -16.54
N LYS A 732 24.59 -1.92 -16.91
CA LYS A 732 24.61 -3.09 -17.79
C LYS A 732 23.78 -4.25 -17.22
N VAL A 733 23.92 -4.56 -15.93
CA VAL A 733 23.20 -5.66 -15.30
C VAL A 733 21.70 -5.36 -15.20
N ASP A 734 21.37 -4.19 -14.68
CA ASP A 734 20.02 -3.79 -14.32
C ASP A 734 19.18 -3.51 -15.57
N ILE A 735 19.74 -2.90 -16.63
CA ILE A 735 18.99 -2.65 -17.86
C ILE A 735 18.65 -3.95 -18.59
N ASN A 736 19.59 -4.90 -18.62
CA ASN A 736 19.37 -6.20 -19.22
C ASN A 736 18.28 -6.97 -18.47
N GLN A 737 18.31 -6.90 -17.13
CA GLN A 737 17.27 -7.49 -16.30
C GLN A 737 15.91 -6.82 -16.57
N TYR A 738 15.83 -5.49 -16.57
CA TYR A 738 14.58 -4.76 -16.84
C TYR A 738 13.97 -5.14 -18.18
N ILE A 739 14.76 -5.13 -19.26
CA ILE A 739 14.26 -5.47 -20.61
C ILE A 739 13.77 -6.91 -20.66
N SER A 740 14.41 -7.84 -19.95
CA SER A 740 13.98 -9.24 -19.88
C SER A 740 12.62 -9.46 -19.20
N GLU A 741 12.18 -8.51 -18.38
CA GLU A 741 10.89 -8.55 -17.68
C GLU A 741 9.72 -7.98 -18.50
N LEU A 742 10.02 -7.29 -19.61
CA LEU A 742 9.01 -6.76 -20.52
C LEU A 742 8.31 -7.91 -21.26
N LEU A 743 6.98 -7.82 -21.40
CA LEU A 743 6.18 -8.85 -22.06
C LEU A 743 6.37 -8.83 -23.58
N GLU A 744 6.54 -7.63 -24.14
CA GLU A 744 6.74 -7.40 -25.56
C GLU A 744 7.65 -6.19 -25.76
N VAL A 745 8.61 -6.29 -26.67
CA VAL A 745 9.50 -5.20 -27.09
C VAL A 745 9.47 -5.15 -28.62
N PRO A 746 8.65 -4.27 -29.24
CA PRO A 746 8.42 -4.27 -30.69
C PRO A 746 9.67 -4.08 -31.55
N THR A 747 10.68 -3.36 -31.04
CA THR A 747 11.96 -3.13 -31.71
C THR A 747 12.87 -4.36 -31.71
N GLY A 748 12.57 -5.37 -30.89
CA GLY A 748 13.37 -6.57 -30.73
C GLY A 748 14.64 -6.42 -29.89
N VAL A 749 14.85 -5.26 -29.26
CA VAL A 749 15.96 -5.00 -28.32
C VAL A 749 15.83 -5.92 -27.09
N LYS A 750 16.91 -6.57 -26.67
CA LYS A 750 16.90 -7.50 -25.52
C LYS A 750 17.87 -7.14 -24.40
N ASN A 751 18.85 -6.27 -24.68
CA ASN A 751 19.94 -5.94 -23.78
C ASN A 751 20.66 -4.65 -24.23
N LEU A 752 21.67 -4.23 -23.46
CA LEU A 752 22.46 -3.03 -23.72
C LEU A 752 23.22 -3.08 -25.06
N ALA A 753 23.74 -4.23 -25.48
CA ALA A 753 24.40 -4.34 -26.78
C ALA A 753 23.41 -4.10 -27.93
N ASP A 754 22.18 -4.61 -27.81
CA ASP A 754 21.11 -4.34 -28.77
C ASP A 754 20.70 -2.85 -28.76
N LEU A 755 20.69 -2.18 -27.60
CA LEU A 755 20.45 -0.74 -27.51
C LEU A 755 21.50 0.08 -28.26
N ILE A 756 22.79 -0.26 -28.10
CA ILE A 756 23.89 0.40 -28.83
C ILE A 756 23.72 0.19 -30.33
N ALA A 757 23.41 -1.04 -30.75
CA ALA A 757 23.18 -1.37 -32.15
C ALA A 757 21.94 -0.64 -32.73
N PHE A 758 20.86 -0.55 -31.96
CA PHE A 758 19.67 0.20 -32.32
C PHE A 758 19.98 1.68 -32.56
N ASN A 759 20.70 2.34 -31.65
CA ASN A 759 21.09 3.74 -31.80
C ASN A 759 21.92 3.99 -33.08
N ILE A 760 22.79 3.03 -33.44
CA ILE A 760 23.58 3.12 -34.68
C ILE A 760 22.69 2.96 -35.92
N ALA A 761 21.74 2.02 -35.88
CA ALA A 761 20.82 1.77 -36.98
C ALA A 761 19.79 2.90 -37.18
N HIS A 762 19.45 3.61 -36.11
CA HIS A 762 18.47 4.71 -36.05
C HIS A 762 19.15 6.04 -35.69
N ALA A 763 20.33 6.29 -36.25
CA ALA A 763 21.16 7.44 -35.91
C ALA A 763 20.50 8.80 -36.20
N ASP A 764 19.56 8.86 -37.14
CA ASP A 764 18.76 10.04 -37.47
C ASP A 764 17.71 10.39 -36.41
N GLU A 765 17.31 9.43 -35.57
CA GLU A 765 16.35 9.61 -34.48
C GLU A 765 17.03 9.71 -33.12
N GLU A 766 18.04 8.86 -32.87
CA GLU A 766 18.69 8.73 -31.57
C GLU A 766 20.01 9.53 -31.50
N LEU A 767 20.82 9.56 -32.57
CA LEU A 767 22.17 10.17 -32.57
C LEU A 767 22.21 11.50 -33.34
N VAL A 768 21.36 12.46 -32.94
CA VAL A 768 21.10 13.68 -33.72
C VAL A 768 22.26 14.70 -33.59
N PRO A 769 22.90 15.14 -34.69
CA PRO A 769 23.93 16.17 -34.65
C PRO A 769 23.37 17.58 -34.46
N PRO A 770 24.17 18.54 -33.94
CA PRO A 770 25.58 18.39 -33.57
C PRO A 770 25.81 18.07 -32.09
N PHE A 771 24.77 17.98 -31.26
CA PHE A 771 24.90 17.93 -29.80
C PHE A 771 24.44 16.62 -29.16
N TRP A 772 23.69 15.78 -29.87
CA TRP A 772 23.00 14.61 -29.30
C TRP A 772 23.49 13.29 -29.91
N THR A 773 24.76 13.23 -30.30
CA THR A 773 25.35 12.07 -31.01
C THR A 773 26.08 11.10 -30.09
N ASP A 774 26.30 11.45 -28.83
CA ASP A 774 27.17 10.65 -27.95
C ASP A 774 26.41 9.52 -27.26
N GLN A 775 27.03 8.34 -27.26
CA GLN A 775 26.61 7.15 -26.50
C GLN A 775 27.80 6.44 -25.84
N SER A 776 28.87 7.18 -25.54
CA SER A 776 30.11 6.67 -24.93
C SER A 776 29.85 5.87 -23.64
N ILE A 777 28.98 6.36 -22.75
CA ILE A 777 28.69 5.69 -21.46
C ILE A 777 28.02 4.33 -21.67
N PHE A 778 27.16 4.17 -22.69
CA PHE A 778 26.62 2.84 -23.05
C PHE A 778 27.72 1.87 -23.47
N ILE A 779 28.63 2.32 -24.33
CA ILE A 779 29.75 1.51 -24.83
C ILE A 779 30.68 1.14 -23.67
N GLU A 780 30.99 2.08 -22.78
CA GLU A 780 31.79 1.84 -21.58
C GLU A 780 31.11 0.84 -20.65
N SER A 781 29.82 1.03 -20.37
CA SER A 781 29.01 0.14 -19.52
C SER A 781 28.93 -1.27 -20.08
N GLU A 782 28.75 -1.44 -21.40
CA GLU A 782 28.74 -2.77 -22.03
C GLU A 782 30.08 -3.51 -21.88
N ASN A 783 31.20 -2.79 -21.76
CA ASN A 783 32.51 -3.38 -21.54
C ASN A 783 32.83 -3.71 -20.07
N THR A 784 31.91 -3.43 -19.13
CA THR A 784 32.08 -3.77 -17.72
C THR A 784 31.79 -5.24 -17.42
N THR A 785 32.25 -5.69 -16.24
CA THR A 785 32.00 -7.04 -15.71
C THR A 785 31.92 -6.99 -14.20
N VAL A 786 30.93 -7.68 -13.62
CA VAL A 786 30.81 -7.88 -12.17
C VAL A 786 32.00 -8.69 -11.68
N ASN A 787 32.93 -8.02 -10.97
CA ASN A 787 34.16 -8.61 -10.48
C ASN A 787 34.55 -8.02 -9.10
N GLN A 788 35.70 -8.42 -8.57
CA GLN A 788 36.15 -7.94 -7.26
C GLN A 788 36.35 -6.41 -7.21
N ALA A 789 36.78 -5.77 -8.30
CA ALA A 789 36.97 -4.32 -8.33
C ALA A 789 35.62 -3.59 -8.20
N TYR A 790 34.57 -4.11 -8.83
CA TYR A 790 33.21 -3.60 -8.67
C TYR A 790 32.70 -3.73 -7.21
N PHE A 791 32.84 -4.89 -6.57
CA PHE A 791 32.45 -5.04 -5.17
C PHE A 791 33.28 -4.17 -4.21
N ASN A 792 34.57 -3.97 -4.50
CA ASN A 792 35.41 -3.03 -3.75
C ASN A 792 34.94 -1.58 -3.94
N ALA A 793 34.54 -1.19 -5.15
CA ALA A 793 34.00 0.13 -5.44
C ALA A 793 32.70 0.38 -4.68
N ILE A 794 31.75 -0.57 -4.65
CA ILE A 794 30.51 -0.47 -3.84
C ILE A 794 30.85 -0.25 -2.37
N ALA A 795 31.76 -1.06 -1.82
CA ALA A 795 32.15 -0.95 -0.42
C ALA A 795 32.80 0.40 -0.11
N ALA A 796 33.67 0.89 -0.99
CA ALA A 796 34.35 2.17 -0.84
C ALA A 796 33.40 3.37 -0.98
N ASP A 797 32.45 3.33 -1.92
CA ASP A 797 31.41 4.36 -2.08
C ASP A 797 30.52 4.44 -0.85
N LYS A 798 30.05 3.29 -0.34
CA LYS A 798 29.26 3.23 0.89
C LYS A 798 30.03 3.76 2.10
N ASP A 799 31.31 3.42 2.21
CA ASP A 799 32.16 3.90 3.30
C ASP A 799 32.43 5.41 3.21
N LEU A 800 32.81 5.92 2.03
CA LEU A 800 33.11 7.34 1.80
C LEU A 800 31.88 8.23 1.86
N GLY A 801 30.73 7.76 1.37
CA GLY A 801 29.47 8.49 1.40
C GLY A 801 28.81 8.50 2.77
N ALA A 802 28.67 7.32 3.39
CA ALA A 802 27.96 7.17 4.67
C ALA A 802 28.92 7.19 5.86
N THR A 803 29.63 6.09 6.11
CA THR A 803 30.36 5.85 7.37
C THR A 803 31.40 6.92 7.70
N ARG A 804 32.29 7.24 6.76
CA ARG A 804 33.34 8.26 6.88
C ARG A 804 32.94 9.63 6.32
N GLY A 805 31.83 9.67 5.58
CA GLY A 805 31.27 10.89 5.00
C GLY A 805 30.23 11.54 5.89
N ILE A 806 28.95 11.36 5.51
CA ILE A 806 27.81 12.02 6.14
C ILE A 806 27.74 11.67 7.64
N ASP A 807 27.76 10.39 8.01
CA ASP A 807 27.57 9.96 9.40
C ASP A 807 28.71 10.42 10.31
N ALA A 808 29.95 10.30 9.85
CA ALA A 808 31.11 10.79 10.58
C ALA A 808 31.01 12.30 10.82
N THR A 809 30.57 13.06 9.83
CA THR A 809 30.41 14.51 9.93
C THR A 809 29.29 14.88 10.90
N LEU A 810 28.10 14.26 10.76
CA LEU A 810 26.97 14.47 11.67
C LEU A 810 27.37 14.16 13.12
N LYS A 811 28.08 13.04 13.35
CA LYS A 811 28.55 12.63 14.67
C LYS A 811 29.61 13.56 15.25
N ALA A 812 30.61 13.92 14.46
CA ALA A 812 31.74 14.75 14.92
C ALA A 812 31.27 16.13 15.42
N PHE A 813 30.31 16.73 14.72
CA PHE A 813 29.80 18.06 15.03
C PHE A 813 28.46 18.07 15.80
N LYS A 814 27.92 16.88 16.10
CA LYS A 814 26.61 16.64 16.74
C LYS A 814 25.49 17.36 15.98
N LEU A 815 25.34 17.06 14.70
CA LEU A 815 24.40 17.71 13.79
C LEU A 815 23.18 16.82 13.55
N ASP A 816 22.05 17.46 13.30
CA ASP A 816 20.83 16.81 12.83
C ASP A 816 20.82 16.69 11.29
N ALA A 817 21.44 17.64 10.59
CA ALA A 817 21.57 17.61 9.13
C ALA A 817 22.74 18.50 8.63
N LEU A 818 23.12 18.29 7.39
CA LEU A 818 24.03 19.13 6.62
C LEU A 818 23.23 20.10 5.74
N LEU A 819 23.77 21.29 5.55
CA LEU A 819 23.16 22.37 4.82
C LEU A 819 24.14 22.92 3.77
N MET A 820 23.72 22.91 2.50
CA MET A 820 24.55 23.39 1.39
C MET A 820 23.71 23.84 0.19
N PRO A 821 24.28 24.59 -0.77
CA PRO A 821 23.60 24.88 -2.04
C PRO A 821 23.25 23.58 -2.78
N SER A 822 22.05 23.50 -3.35
CA SER A 822 21.57 22.26 -4.00
C SER A 822 22.43 21.82 -5.17
N ALA A 823 23.14 22.74 -5.82
CA ALA A 823 24.05 22.46 -6.93
C ALA A 823 25.26 21.58 -6.56
N VAL A 824 25.58 21.42 -5.27
CA VAL A 824 26.74 20.64 -4.79
C VAL A 824 26.36 19.57 -3.76
N ALA A 825 25.07 19.38 -3.52
CA ALA A 825 24.56 18.42 -2.54
C ALA A 825 24.54 16.94 -3.00
N PRO A 826 24.23 16.60 -4.27
CA PRO A 826 23.89 15.22 -4.64
C PRO A 826 24.96 14.15 -4.37
N GLY A 827 26.16 14.30 -4.93
CA GLY A 827 27.21 13.26 -4.96
C GLY A 827 27.39 12.42 -3.69
N PRO A 828 27.75 13.00 -2.51
CA PRO A 828 27.96 12.21 -1.30
C PRO A 828 26.70 11.45 -0.83
N ALA A 829 25.52 12.01 -1.03
CA ALA A 829 24.26 11.37 -0.64
C ALA A 829 23.74 10.37 -1.69
N ALA A 830 24.14 10.50 -2.96
CA ALA A 830 23.91 9.51 -4.00
C ALA A 830 24.64 8.21 -3.68
N ILE A 831 25.97 8.24 -3.51
CA ILE A 831 26.79 7.06 -3.18
C ILE A 831 26.46 6.45 -1.81
N ALA A 832 25.97 7.26 -0.85
CA ALA A 832 25.50 6.77 0.44
C ALA A 832 24.10 6.14 0.38
N GLY A 833 23.31 6.49 -0.64
CA GLY A 833 21.88 6.20 -0.71
C GLY A 833 21.04 6.97 0.31
N TYR A 834 21.46 8.17 0.72
CA TYR A 834 20.88 8.95 1.83
C TYR A 834 19.96 10.06 1.36
N PRO A 835 19.02 10.56 2.19
CA PRO A 835 18.01 11.50 1.74
C PRO A 835 18.54 12.92 1.57
N ILE A 836 18.03 13.60 0.55
CA ILE A 836 18.22 15.04 0.32
C ILE A 836 16.86 15.66 0.06
N ILE A 837 16.61 16.80 0.70
CA ILE A 837 15.48 17.67 0.37
C ILE A 837 16.02 18.98 -0.13
N THR A 838 15.79 19.23 -1.42
CA THR A 838 15.99 20.56 -1.98
C THR A 838 14.69 21.32 -1.95
N GLY A 839 14.79 22.59 -1.65
CA GLY A 839 13.69 23.53 -1.79
C GLY A 839 14.23 24.95 -1.80
N LYS A 840 13.42 25.87 -2.29
CA LYS A 840 13.80 27.27 -2.31
C LYS A 840 13.17 27.99 -1.14
N PHE A 841 13.98 28.22 -0.12
CA PHE A 841 13.59 29.02 1.02
C PHE A 841 14.64 30.14 1.22
N LEU A 842 14.23 31.38 1.51
CA LEU A 842 15.09 32.57 1.32
C LEU A 842 16.10 32.66 2.45
N PRO A 843 17.33 33.03 2.12
CA PRO A 843 17.88 33.24 0.80
C PRO A 843 18.56 31.97 0.30
N LEU A 844 17.91 31.23 -0.58
CA LEU A 844 18.47 30.92 -1.89
C LEU A 844 17.40 31.24 -2.96
N GLY A 845 17.84 31.93 -4.00
CA GLY A 845 17.13 33.02 -4.68
C GLY A 845 17.14 32.85 -6.20
N PHE A 846 17.21 33.96 -6.92
CA PHE A 846 17.32 33.96 -8.37
C PHE A 846 18.63 34.65 -8.75
N LEU A 847 19.26 34.23 -9.84
CA LEU A 847 20.40 34.98 -10.36
C LEU A 847 19.94 36.42 -10.67
N PRO A 848 20.80 37.44 -10.44
CA PRO A 848 20.43 38.83 -10.65
C PRO A 848 19.77 39.07 -12.02
N PRO A 849 18.77 39.97 -12.14
CA PRO A 849 18.10 40.25 -13.42
C PRO A 849 19.03 40.75 -14.53
N ASN A 850 20.23 41.23 -14.18
CA ASN A 850 21.27 41.66 -15.11
C ASN A 850 22.30 40.56 -15.43
N THR A 851 22.08 39.32 -15.01
CA THR A 851 22.96 38.19 -15.33
C THR A 851 22.96 37.98 -16.84
N PRO A 852 24.12 37.99 -17.52
CA PRO A 852 24.20 37.76 -18.96
C PRO A 852 23.68 36.38 -19.35
N LEU A 853 22.97 36.31 -20.47
CA LEU A 853 22.60 35.05 -21.09
C LEU A 853 23.85 34.37 -21.66
N SER A 854 24.15 33.13 -21.23
CA SER A 854 25.16 32.33 -21.89
C SER A 854 24.70 31.95 -23.32
N PRO A 855 25.61 31.61 -24.25
CA PRO A 855 25.22 31.04 -25.55
C PRO A 855 24.31 29.81 -25.37
N ALA A 856 23.40 29.60 -26.33
CA ALA A 856 22.54 28.42 -26.37
C ALA A 856 23.18 27.37 -27.28
N GLN A 857 23.69 26.28 -26.71
CA GLN A 857 24.27 25.16 -27.46
C GLN A 857 24.03 23.80 -26.76
N PRO A 858 22.86 23.17 -26.93
CA PRO A 858 21.60 23.72 -27.46
C PRO A 858 20.84 24.57 -26.42
N THR A 859 21.19 24.47 -25.14
CA THR A 859 20.59 25.22 -24.04
C THR A 859 21.59 26.19 -23.41
N ARG A 860 21.09 27.11 -22.57
CA ARG A 860 21.88 28.12 -21.84
C ARG A 860 22.12 27.67 -20.41
N SER A 861 23.38 27.57 -20.01
CA SER A 861 23.80 27.24 -18.64
C SER A 861 23.49 28.34 -17.60
N SER A 862 23.43 29.61 -18.04
CA SER A 862 23.22 30.76 -17.18
C SER A 862 22.31 31.81 -17.83
N GLY A 863 21.45 32.44 -17.02
CA GLY A 863 20.61 33.54 -17.46
C GLY A 863 20.06 34.39 -16.31
N PRO A 864 19.41 35.52 -16.65
CA PRO A 864 18.74 36.36 -15.67
C PRO A 864 17.61 35.57 -15.02
N ASN A 865 17.39 35.81 -13.72
CA ASN A 865 16.30 35.20 -12.95
C ASN A 865 16.33 33.66 -12.87
N GLN A 866 17.45 33.02 -13.19
CA GLN A 866 17.58 31.57 -13.04
C GLN A 866 17.47 31.19 -11.55
N PRO A 867 16.59 30.25 -11.19
CA PRO A 867 16.43 29.83 -9.81
C PRO A 867 17.61 28.98 -9.34
N PHE A 868 17.87 29.02 -8.05
CA PHE A 868 18.72 28.09 -7.33
C PHE A 868 18.18 27.89 -5.90
N GLY A 869 18.44 26.73 -5.31
CA GLY A 869 17.87 26.27 -4.05
C GLY A 869 18.91 25.89 -2.99
N ILE A 870 18.40 25.59 -1.80
CA ILE A 870 19.15 25.04 -0.68
C ILE A 870 18.81 23.55 -0.52
N ALA A 871 19.76 22.77 -0.04
CA ALA A 871 19.56 21.36 0.26
C ALA A 871 19.81 21.08 1.75
N PHE A 872 18.89 20.35 2.36
CA PHE A 872 19.07 19.67 3.63
C PHE A 872 19.40 18.20 3.35
N MET A 873 20.54 17.74 3.86
CA MET A 873 21.03 16.37 3.71
C MET A 873 21.13 15.71 5.07
N GLY A 874 20.64 14.48 5.20
CA GLY A 874 20.62 13.75 6.46
C GLY A 874 21.16 12.33 6.33
N THR A 875 21.05 11.58 7.42
CA THR A 875 21.37 10.14 7.47
C THR A 875 20.24 9.31 6.83
N ALA A 876 20.47 8.02 6.58
CA ALA A 876 19.42 7.09 6.14
C ALA A 876 18.15 7.21 7.00
N PHE A 877 17.01 7.27 6.32
CA PHE A 877 15.65 7.34 6.86
C PHE A 877 15.33 8.59 7.71
N SER A 878 16.06 9.69 7.54
CA SER A 878 15.80 10.96 8.24
C SER A 878 14.87 11.92 7.47
N GLU A 879 14.09 11.44 6.49
CA GLU A 879 13.24 12.30 5.67
C GLU A 879 12.23 13.09 6.51
N PHE A 880 11.72 12.50 7.60
CA PHE A 880 10.76 13.17 8.46
C PHE A 880 11.33 14.44 9.08
N GLU A 881 12.54 14.38 9.62
CA GLU A 881 13.26 15.52 10.17
C GLU A 881 13.59 16.55 9.09
N LEU A 882 14.14 16.09 7.95
CA LEU A 882 14.49 16.97 6.84
C LEU A 882 13.28 17.71 6.28
N ILE A 883 12.12 17.06 6.16
CA ILE A 883 10.86 17.69 5.73
C ILE A 883 10.47 18.78 6.74
N SER A 884 10.63 18.52 8.03
CA SER A 884 10.34 19.50 9.07
C SER A 884 11.23 20.74 8.98
N PHE A 885 12.53 20.55 8.73
CA PHE A 885 13.50 21.65 8.58
C PHE A 885 13.20 22.47 7.32
N ALA A 886 12.98 21.78 6.20
CA ALA A 886 12.64 22.36 4.93
C ALA A 886 11.33 23.16 5.01
N PHE A 887 10.29 22.59 5.62
CA PHE A 887 8.99 23.26 5.77
C PHE A 887 9.08 24.51 6.65
N ALA A 888 9.74 24.44 7.82
CA ALA A 888 9.93 25.61 8.67
C ALA A 888 10.63 26.75 7.92
N TYR A 889 11.64 26.40 7.11
CA TYR A 889 12.36 27.37 6.31
C TYR A 889 11.49 27.93 5.16
N GLU A 890 10.67 27.10 4.53
CA GLU A 890 9.67 27.50 3.51
C GLU A 890 8.69 28.54 4.03
N GLN A 891 8.07 28.24 5.16
CA GLN A 891 7.04 29.09 5.77
C GLN A 891 7.62 30.41 6.29
N ALA A 892 8.91 30.46 6.60
CA ALA A 892 9.55 31.71 6.97
C ALA A 892 9.81 32.65 5.78
N THR A 893 9.72 32.16 4.54
CA THR A 893 10.37 32.84 3.41
C THR A 893 9.51 33.02 2.16
N HIS A 894 8.66 32.05 1.81
CA HIS A 894 7.68 32.12 0.71
C HIS A 894 8.23 32.67 -0.62
N ASN A 895 9.34 32.10 -1.11
CA ASN A 895 10.09 32.71 -2.22
C ASN A 895 9.58 32.47 -3.61
N ARG A 896 8.86 31.36 -3.78
CA ARG A 896 8.68 30.76 -5.09
C ARG A 896 8.06 31.73 -6.09
N LEU A 897 7.11 32.55 -5.63
CA LEU A 897 6.39 33.55 -6.41
C LEU A 897 7.09 34.90 -6.56
N LYS A 898 8.27 35.12 -5.97
CA LYS A 898 8.97 36.41 -6.09
C LYS A 898 9.45 36.71 -7.50
N VAL A 899 9.77 35.66 -8.26
CA VAL A 899 10.03 35.75 -9.70
C VAL A 899 9.30 34.60 -10.37
N LEU A 900 8.49 34.95 -11.37
CA LEU A 900 7.74 33.98 -12.17
C LEU A 900 8.60 33.50 -13.33
N ALA A 901 8.12 32.45 -14.00
CA ALA A 901 8.61 32.06 -15.32
C ALA A 901 8.56 33.24 -16.30
N PHE A 902 9.33 33.19 -17.39
CA PHE A 902 9.24 34.24 -18.41
C PHE A 902 7.82 34.23 -19.03
N PRO A 903 7.28 35.40 -19.46
CA PRO A 903 5.86 35.56 -19.75
C PRO A 903 5.27 34.53 -20.72
N GLU A 904 6.02 34.15 -21.76
CA GLU A 904 5.60 33.18 -22.76
C GLU A 904 5.51 31.75 -22.23
N ALA A 905 6.23 31.43 -21.15
CA ALA A 905 6.19 30.13 -20.47
C ALA A 905 5.09 29.99 -19.41
N ILE A 906 4.31 31.04 -19.15
CA ILE A 906 3.20 30.98 -18.20
C ILE A 906 1.92 30.59 -18.94
N PRO A 907 1.34 29.40 -18.68
CA PRO A 907 0.07 29.02 -19.28
C PRO A 907 -1.07 29.89 -18.73
N LYS A 908 -1.95 30.31 -19.63
CA LYS A 908 -3.05 31.26 -19.39
C LYS A 908 -4.34 30.57 -19.00
N THR A 909 -4.62 29.37 -19.51
CA THR A 909 -5.86 28.65 -19.17
C THR A 909 -5.97 28.38 -17.67
N GLN A 910 -7.09 28.76 -17.07
CA GLN A 910 -7.44 28.52 -15.67
C GLN A 910 -8.72 27.68 -15.55
N LEU A 911 -9.07 27.25 -14.33
CA LEU A 911 -10.31 26.52 -14.07
C LEU A 911 -11.57 27.31 -14.52
N ALA A 912 -11.56 28.63 -14.38
CA ALA A 912 -12.65 29.50 -14.83
C ALA A 912 -12.91 29.42 -16.35
N ASP A 913 -11.92 28.99 -17.12
CA ASP A 913 -12.04 28.87 -18.57
C ASP A 913 -12.68 27.56 -19.00
N VAL A 914 -12.68 26.55 -18.13
CA VAL A 914 -13.12 25.18 -18.42
C VAL A 914 -14.44 24.85 -17.72
N VAL A 915 -14.60 25.24 -16.45
CA VAL A 915 -15.77 24.85 -15.65
C VAL A 915 -17.05 25.40 -16.27
N GLY A 916 -17.98 24.51 -16.59
CA GLY A 916 -19.28 24.87 -17.18
C GLY A 916 -19.28 25.18 -18.68
N LYS A 917 -18.16 24.94 -19.38
CA LYS A 917 -18.02 25.02 -20.83
C LYS A 917 -17.74 23.63 -21.43
#